data_AF-A0A0M8P304-F1
#
_entry.id   AF-A0A0M8P304-F1
#
_cell.length_a   1.000
_cell.length_b   1.000
_cell.length_c   1.000
_cell.angle_alpha   90.00
_cell.angle_beta   90.00
_cell.angle_gamma   90.00
#
_symmetry.space_group_name_H-M   'P 1'
#
loop_
_entity.id
_entity.type
_entity.pdbx_description
1 polymer ?
#
loop_
_entity_poly.entity_id
_entity_poly.type
_entity_poly.pdbx_seq_one_letter_code
_entity_poly.pdbx_strand_id
1 'polypeptide(L)'
;MEDALRPSKEAFEYTLRASYQLWSTHFNTSDSLLPLECVDLKSLLKDTPAFLADGLIPSDKIFSFACAKIRDKLEIKGQSRWQTTKAGADCITPSKVIPLGLPLGVTEARKVELSKDAPLSKWPGVRGISGYDEGNYIAVLFLAWAYILSAKWAELLDCSEKHHCSTKYSFETCQEPEVSVQPEVIEVDLPPGASEAEIVWWNAILSGTPAWKICVEYESERFVSPWSVSLGGAISMRAKHGINLQSITYNPPSPGTAFQYLTRFCEHHRLYAQCTAALSASFFTRDSFLRKPPTLPIPRPTKNPEYHSTQTAPQSISALISEHETLLPYYMTLSSEMWLTTLPALKSTFFNPDIPCNLVSAWKNPAFAVINPIIKQNNIPRLLRGLSARQPRVASLWLGAAVMGRSSTYLKQCEQGMTAPSLEAEAWMGVTTTFMTQPPGTYDTYAEFVRREDECRLVFLATPTDGSYNHGYVTSWQWKPFGSTKICDTDISLREHLGCGCHVLEYEGWDWELGDGSRVEDTGVEARFSSLLSTSNCAPESASVPAPYSMCVSDPKLGGTCADLPALPKDCEYDLYSDEKSDNPTRGIFCWLRSDGFPSNEKGIYQHSWIVIADDSDEEVDECESDGSTVGARAERVENWLGGVNDVDVVVEVQTESCRYIPR
;
A
#
# COMPACT_ATOMS: atom_id res chain seq x y z
N MET A 1 40.20 -6.28 11.11
CA MET A 1 39.24 -5.24 11.49
C MET A 1 37.89 -5.79 11.12
N GLU A 2 36.93 -5.82 12.04
CA GLU A 2 35.56 -6.19 11.66
C GLU A 2 35.05 -5.19 10.63
N ASP A 3 34.31 -5.69 9.65
CA ASP A 3 33.67 -4.86 8.64
C ASP A 3 32.67 -3.91 9.32
N ALA A 4 32.75 -2.63 9.02
CA ALA A 4 31.95 -1.61 9.71
C ALA A 4 30.45 -1.67 9.38
N LEU A 5 30.07 -2.29 8.26
CA LEU A 5 28.67 -2.39 7.83
C LEU A 5 28.13 -3.80 7.77
N ARG A 6 28.96 -4.77 7.38
CA ARG A 6 28.51 -6.17 7.32
C ARG A 6 28.28 -6.72 8.73
N PRO A 7 27.17 -7.45 8.94
CA PRO A 7 26.90 -8.08 10.23
C PRO A 7 27.93 -9.17 10.53
N SER A 8 28.04 -9.58 11.80
CA SER A 8 28.83 -10.75 12.17
C SER A 8 28.28 -12.01 11.50
N LYS A 9 29.15 -13.00 11.29
CA LYS A 9 28.77 -14.28 10.69
C LYS A 9 27.67 -14.97 11.49
N GLU A 10 27.74 -14.88 12.82
CA GLU A 10 26.78 -15.46 13.75
C GLU A 10 25.41 -14.79 13.62
N ALA A 11 25.37 -13.45 13.54
CA ALA A 11 24.13 -12.70 13.38
C ALA A 11 23.47 -12.98 12.03
N PHE A 12 24.26 -13.03 10.95
CA PHE A 12 23.77 -13.37 9.62
C PHE A 12 23.21 -14.79 9.58
N GLU A 13 23.97 -15.79 10.06
CA GLU A 13 23.56 -17.19 10.05
C GLU A 13 22.29 -17.42 10.89
N TYR A 14 22.20 -16.82 12.08
CA TYR A 14 21.01 -16.90 12.91
C TYR A 14 19.77 -16.34 12.19
N THR A 15 19.89 -15.12 11.64
CA THR A 15 18.78 -14.46 10.92
C THR A 15 18.35 -15.27 9.70
N LEU A 16 19.32 -15.82 8.97
CA LEU A 16 19.10 -16.64 7.78
C LEU A 16 18.30 -17.91 8.11
N ARG A 17 18.69 -18.64 9.15
CA ARG A 17 17.99 -19.87 9.58
C ARG A 17 16.61 -19.57 10.17
N ALA A 18 16.50 -18.52 10.98
CA ALA A 18 15.23 -18.10 11.57
C ALA A 18 14.23 -17.71 10.48
N SER A 19 14.68 -16.93 9.49
CA SER A 19 13.89 -16.61 8.30
C SER A 19 13.49 -17.88 7.54
N TYR A 20 14.44 -18.77 7.23
CA TYR A 20 14.14 -20.01 6.52
C TYR A 20 13.07 -20.86 7.23
N GLN A 21 13.19 -21.03 8.55
CA GLN A 21 12.21 -21.77 9.35
C GLN A 21 10.83 -21.11 9.30
N LEU A 22 10.76 -19.78 9.46
CA LEU A 22 9.51 -19.03 9.42
C LEU A 22 8.80 -19.22 8.08
N TRP A 23 9.48 -18.93 6.97
CA TRP A 23 8.89 -19.03 5.63
C TRP A 23 8.55 -20.47 5.28
N SER A 24 9.40 -21.44 5.63
CA SER A 24 9.08 -22.85 5.41
C SER A 24 7.81 -23.25 6.15
N THR A 25 7.63 -22.81 7.40
CA THR A 25 6.45 -23.14 8.22
C THR A 25 5.16 -22.63 7.57
N HIS A 26 5.14 -21.40 7.07
CA HIS A 26 3.96 -20.84 6.41
C HIS A 26 3.59 -21.54 5.10
N PHE A 27 4.56 -22.13 4.38
CA PHE A 27 4.37 -22.73 3.05
C PHE A 27 4.39 -24.27 3.04
N ASN A 28 4.49 -24.94 4.21
CA ASN A 28 4.58 -26.40 4.36
C ASN A 28 3.22 -27.10 4.58
N THR A 29 2.23 -26.78 3.76
CA THR A 29 0.87 -27.28 3.93
C THR A 29 0.29 -27.77 2.61
N SER A 30 -0.42 -28.89 2.66
CA SER A 30 -0.86 -29.67 1.49
C SER A 30 -2.32 -29.43 1.10
N ASP A 31 -3.06 -28.62 1.84
CA ASP A 31 -4.48 -28.40 1.58
C ASP A 31 -4.67 -27.37 0.44
N SER A 32 -5.60 -27.68 -0.45
CA SER A 32 -5.81 -27.00 -1.73
C SER A 32 -6.78 -25.82 -1.66
N LEU A 33 -7.51 -25.66 -0.55
CA LEU A 33 -8.48 -24.58 -0.36
C LEU A 33 -7.79 -23.25 -0.02
N LEU A 34 -8.46 -22.13 -0.24
CA LEU A 34 -7.97 -20.83 0.21
C LEU A 34 -8.25 -20.60 1.70
N PRO A 35 -7.40 -19.87 2.45
CA PRO A 35 -7.72 -19.41 3.79
C PRO A 35 -8.93 -18.45 3.83
N LEU A 36 -9.62 -18.37 4.97
CA LEU A 36 -10.78 -17.46 5.14
C LEU A 36 -10.37 -15.99 5.03
N GLU A 37 -9.17 -15.65 5.48
CA GLU A 37 -8.59 -14.31 5.45
C GLU A 37 -8.50 -13.76 4.01
N CYS A 38 -8.44 -14.63 3.00
CA CYS A 38 -8.48 -14.22 1.60
C CYS A 38 -9.82 -13.60 1.18
N VAL A 39 -10.89 -13.82 1.94
CA VAL A 39 -12.23 -13.28 1.66
C VAL A 39 -12.77 -12.41 2.80
N ASP A 40 -11.95 -12.10 3.80
CA ASP A 40 -12.24 -11.08 4.82
C ASP A 40 -11.72 -9.71 4.36
N LEU A 41 -12.47 -9.05 3.46
CA LEU A 41 -12.05 -7.76 2.92
C LEU A 41 -12.12 -6.63 3.95
N LYS A 42 -13.06 -6.68 4.90
CA LYS A 42 -13.22 -5.65 5.93
C LYS A 42 -12.04 -5.58 6.88
N SER A 43 -11.30 -6.68 7.08
CA SER A 43 -10.08 -6.69 7.89
C SER A 43 -8.98 -5.75 7.38
N LEU A 44 -9.05 -5.35 6.09
CA LEU A 44 -8.17 -4.34 5.51
C LEU A 44 -8.43 -2.94 6.06
N LEU A 45 -9.62 -2.66 6.57
CA LEU A 45 -10.02 -1.31 6.98
C LEU A 45 -9.59 -1.02 8.42
N LYS A 46 -8.94 0.12 8.62
CA LYS A 46 -8.60 0.71 9.93
C LYS A 46 -9.09 2.17 9.98
N ASP A 47 -8.19 3.15 9.87
CA ASP A 47 -8.55 4.57 9.89
C ASP A 47 -8.74 5.13 8.47
N THR A 48 -9.25 4.28 7.55
CA THR A 48 -9.47 4.66 6.15
C THR A 48 -10.56 5.73 6.05
N PRO A 49 -10.34 6.87 5.37
CA PRO A 49 -11.38 7.87 5.13
C PRO A 49 -12.37 7.41 4.05
N ALA A 50 -13.60 7.90 4.10
CA ALA A 50 -14.61 7.65 3.08
C ALA A 50 -14.28 8.44 1.81
N PHE A 51 -14.26 7.78 0.65
CA PHE A 51 -13.96 8.44 -0.62
C PHE A 51 -14.93 9.61 -0.85
N LEU A 52 -14.38 10.79 -1.18
CA LEU A 52 -15.15 12.03 -1.34
C LEU A 52 -16.00 12.38 -0.10
N ALA A 53 -15.48 12.06 1.09
CA ALA A 53 -16.13 12.32 2.37
C ALA A 53 -17.58 11.80 2.44
N ASP A 54 -17.85 10.62 1.83
CA ASP A 54 -19.21 10.08 1.74
C ASP A 54 -19.88 9.99 3.12
N GLY A 55 -21.09 10.51 3.21
CA GLY A 55 -21.88 10.60 4.44
C GLY A 55 -21.34 11.55 5.53
N LEU A 56 -20.32 12.37 5.24
CA LEU A 56 -19.87 13.47 6.12
C LEU A 56 -20.38 14.83 5.65
N ILE A 57 -20.67 14.95 4.35
CA ILE A 57 -21.17 16.19 3.76
C ILE A 57 -22.70 16.12 3.64
N PRO A 58 -23.45 17.11 4.16
CA PRO A 58 -24.90 17.16 4.02
C PRO A 58 -25.34 17.19 2.55
N SER A 59 -26.38 16.41 2.23
CA SER A 59 -26.89 16.25 0.85
C SER A 59 -27.49 17.50 0.23
N ASP A 60 -27.81 18.52 1.04
CA ASP A 60 -28.38 19.80 0.63
C ASP A 60 -27.32 20.87 0.30
N LYS A 61 -26.04 20.59 0.59
CA LYS A 61 -24.95 21.52 0.34
C LYS A 61 -24.26 21.17 -0.98
N ILE A 62 -24.20 22.14 -1.89
CA ILE A 62 -23.39 22.05 -3.10
C ILE A 62 -21.98 22.55 -2.75
N PHE A 63 -20.96 21.80 -3.16
CA PHE A 63 -19.57 22.15 -2.96
C PHE A 63 -18.74 21.69 -4.15
N SER A 64 -17.48 22.07 -4.20
CA SER A 64 -16.56 21.55 -5.20
C SER A 64 -15.31 21.07 -4.49
N PHE A 65 -14.81 19.91 -4.85
CA PHE A 65 -13.50 19.49 -4.38
C PHE A 65 -12.39 20.29 -5.07
N ALA A 66 -11.29 20.49 -4.35
CA ALA A 66 -10.07 21.02 -4.94
C ALA A 66 -9.43 19.91 -5.78
N CYS A 67 -9.49 20.06 -7.10
CA CYS A 67 -8.92 19.11 -8.04
C CYS A 67 -7.65 19.68 -8.69
N ALA A 68 -6.77 18.80 -9.14
CA ALA A 68 -5.62 19.15 -9.97
C ALA A 68 -5.53 18.16 -11.13
N LYS A 69 -5.28 18.69 -12.33
CA LYS A 69 -4.94 17.85 -13.48
C LYS A 69 -3.44 17.57 -13.45
N ILE A 70 -3.07 16.29 -13.41
CA ILE A 70 -1.68 15.84 -13.48
C ILE A 70 -1.56 14.83 -14.62
N ARG A 71 -0.97 15.27 -15.73
CA ARG A 71 -0.85 14.49 -16.98
C ARG A 71 -2.23 13.98 -17.44
N ASP A 72 -2.41 12.66 -17.49
CA ASP A 72 -3.64 11.96 -17.93
C ASP A 72 -4.56 11.58 -16.75
N LYS A 73 -4.41 12.25 -15.60
CA LYS A 73 -5.18 12.00 -14.39
C LYS A 73 -5.79 13.29 -13.86
N LEU A 74 -7.01 13.16 -13.37
CA LEU A 74 -7.62 14.12 -12.47
C LEU A 74 -7.40 13.61 -11.05
N GLU A 75 -6.81 14.44 -10.18
CA GLU A 75 -6.59 14.12 -8.78
C GLU A 75 -7.41 15.06 -7.89
N ILE A 76 -7.94 14.52 -6.81
CA ILE A 76 -8.53 15.29 -5.73
C ILE A 76 -7.47 15.54 -4.66
N LYS A 77 -7.40 16.77 -4.15
CA LYS A 77 -6.48 17.15 -3.09
C LYS A 77 -7.03 16.78 -1.71
N GLY A 78 -6.16 16.25 -0.89
CA GLY A 78 -6.37 16.12 0.54
C GLY A 78 -5.04 16.10 1.28
N GLN A 79 -5.10 15.87 2.58
CA GLN A 79 -3.93 15.79 3.42
C GLN A 79 -4.16 14.85 4.60
N SER A 80 -3.14 14.08 4.96
CA SER A 80 -3.14 13.29 6.19
C SER A 80 -2.59 14.15 7.34
N ARG A 81 -3.27 14.06 8.50
CA ARG A 81 -2.89 14.76 9.73
C ARG A 81 -2.32 13.77 10.73
N TRP A 82 -1.20 14.16 11.34
CA TRP A 82 -0.51 13.35 12.33
C TRP A 82 0.00 14.20 13.49
N GLN A 83 -0.06 13.61 14.68
CA GLN A 83 0.37 14.21 15.93
C GLN A 83 1.34 13.29 16.68
N THR A 84 1.95 13.78 17.75
CA THR A 84 2.74 12.94 18.67
C THR A 84 1.92 12.61 19.92
N THR A 85 1.80 11.31 20.20
CA THR A 85 1.06 10.64 21.33
C THR A 85 0.99 11.42 22.64
N LYS A 86 2.07 12.10 23.02
CA LYS A 86 2.24 12.70 24.34
C LYS A 86 3.13 13.92 24.24
N ALA A 87 2.62 15.05 23.76
CA ALA A 87 3.17 16.31 24.25
C ALA A 87 2.91 16.33 25.77
N GLY A 88 3.89 15.93 26.59
CA GLY A 88 3.96 16.48 27.94
C GLY A 88 3.90 18.00 27.82
N ALA A 89 3.39 18.71 28.82
CA ALA A 89 3.15 20.16 28.72
C ALA A 89 4.39 20.97 28.25
N ASP A 90 5.58 20.38 28.31
CA ASP A 90 6.87 20.99 27.99
C ASP A 90 7.52 20.50 26.67
N CYS A 91 6.97 19.49 25.98
CA CYS A 91 7.60 18.92 24.78
C CYS A 91 6.73 19.11 23.53
N ILE A 92 6.99 20.18 22.79
CA ILE A 92 6.22 20.57 21.59
C ILE A 92 6.97 20.12 20.34
N THR A 93 6.44 19.14 19.62
CA THR A 93 6.87 18.81 18.25
C THR A 93 5.86 19.35 17.24
N PRO A 94 6.28 19.77 16.05
CA PRO A 94 5.36 20.23 15.02
C PRO A 94 4.38 19.11 14.63
N SER A 95 3.12 19.45 14.43
CA SER A 95 2.17 18.56 13.76
C SER A 95 2.69 18.23 12.36
N LYS A 96 2.46 17.01 11.92
CA LYS A 96 2.85 16.53 10.60
C LYS A 96 1.61 16.54 9.71
N VAL A 97 1.61 17.44 8.74
CA VAL A 97 0.57 17.50 7.71
C VAL A 97 1.21 17.12 6.38
N ILE A 98 0.70 16.08 5.74
CA ILE A 98 1.26 15.51 4.52
C ILE A 98 0.22 15.65 3.41
N PRO A 99 0.42 16.58 2.45
CA PRO A 99 -0.46 16.71 1.31
C PRO A 99 -0.40 15.47 0.42
N LEU A 100 -1.56 14.99 -0.02
CA LEU A 100 -1.67 13.84 -0.91
C LEU A 100 -2.83 14.03 -1.89
N GLY A 101 -2.54 13.84 -3.19
CA GLY A 101 -3.54 13.72 -4.24
C GLY A 101 -4.05 12.29 -4.35
N LEU A 102 -5.37 12.09 -4.39
CA LEU A 102 -5.97 10.80 -4.70
C LEU A 102 -6.51 10.82 -6.15
N PRO A 103 -6.28 9.77 -6.96
CA PRO A 103 -6.82 9.71 -8.30
C PRO A 103 -8.36 9.77 -8.31
N LEU A 104 -8.90 10.84 -8.87
CA LEU A 104 -10.32 11.05 -9.05
C LEU A 104 -10.82 10.55 -10.40
N GLY A 105 -10.07 10.78 -11.48
CA GLY A 105 -10.53 10.49 -12.84
C GLY A 105 -9.38 10.16 -13.79
N VAL A 106 -9.70 9.45 -14.86
CA VAL A 106 -8.72 8.88 -15.79
C VAL A 106 -9.18 9.07 -17.23
N THR A 107 -8.27 9.16 -18.18
CA THR A 107 -8.65 9.40 -19.58
C THR A 107 -9.29 8.20 -20.27
N GLU A 108 -8.92 6.98 -19.89
CA GLU A 108 -9.37 5.74 -20.54
C GLU A 108 -9.73 4.63 -19.55
N ALA A 109 -10.75 3.85 -19.91
CA ALA A 109 -11.14 2.65 -19.19
C ALA A 109 -10.09 1.54 -19.36
N ARG A 110 -9.89 0.73 -18.31
CA ARG A 110 -8.95 -0.39 -18.36
C ARG A 110 -9.51 -1.52 -19.21
N LYS A 111 -8.81 -1.86 -20.30
CA LYS A 111 -9.11 -3.06 -21.06
C LYS A 111 -8.78 -4.32 -20.25
N VAL A 112 -9.72 -5.27 -20.17
CA VAL A 112 -9.55 -6.63 -19.62
C VAL A 112 -9.96 -7.65 -20.69
N GLU A 113 -9.46 -8.88 -20.60
CA GLU A 113 -9.78 -9.94 -21.58
C GLU A 113 -10.14 -11.25 -20.86
N LEU A 114 -10.89 -12.14 -21.51
CA LEU A 114 -11.13 -13.48 -20.98
C LEU A 114 -10.11 -14.48 -21.54
N SER A 115 -9.64 -15.41 -20.71
CA SER A 115 -8.72 -16.45 -21.15
C SER A 115 -8.93 -17.79 -20.44
N LYS A 116 -8.65 -18.89 -21.17
CA LYS A 116 -8.58 -20.24 -20.61
C LYS A 116 -7.36 -20.42 -19.71
N ASP A 117 -6.30 -19.64 -19.96
CA ASP A 117 -5.04 -19.63 -19.23
C ASP A 117 -5.01 -18.59 -18.10
N ALA A 118 -6.13 -17.90 -17.86
CA ALA A 118 -6.23 -16.94 -16.77
C ALA A 118 -5.94 -17.62 -15.41
N PRO A 119 -5.31 -16.89 -14.48
CA PRO A 119 -5.17 -17.33 -13.09
C PRO A 119 -6.50 -17.78 -12.50
N LEU A 120 -6.46 -18.80 -11.64
CA LEU A 120 -7.65 -19.32 -10.95
C LEU A 120 -8.79 -19.67 -11.93
N SER A 121 -8.48 -20.18 -13.13
CA SER A 121 -9.48 -20.66 -14.10
C SER A 121 -10.39 -21.77 -13.58
N LYS A 122 -10.02 -22.39 -12.46
CA LYS A 122 -10.89 -23.18 -11.59
C LYS A 122 -10.84 -22.54 -10.20
N TRP A 123 -12.01 -22.30 -9.62
CA TRP A 123 -12.09 -21.81 -8.25
C TRP A 123 -11.62 -22.90 -7.28
N PRO A 124 -10.61 -22.64 -6.42
CA PRO A 124 -10.10 -23.62 -5.48
C PRO A 124 -11.03 -23.87 -4.28
N GLY A 125 -12.03 -23.02 -4.05
CA GLY A 125 -12.82 -23.03 -2.82
C GLY A 125 -12.11 -22.36 -1.63
N VAL A 126 -12.84 -22.14 -0.54
CA VAL A 126 -12.33 -21.52 0.69
C VAL A 126 -12.56 -22.48 1.86
N ARG A 127 -11.57 -22.61 2.75
CA ARG A 127 -11.67 -23.43 3.95
C ARG A 127 -12.83 -22.94 4.82
N GLY A 128 -13.65 -23.87 5.30
CA GLY A 128 -14.78 -23.55 6.18
C GLY A 128 -16.03 -23.04 5.45
N ILE A 129 -15.96 -22.80 4.13
CA ILE A 129 -17.11 -22.42 3.31
C ILE A 129 -17.47 -23.62 2.43
N SER A 130 -18.57 -24.30 2.74
CA SER A 130 -19.04 -25.48 2.00
C SER A 130 -20.42 -25.25 1.41
N GLY A 131 -20.66 -25.81 0.21
CA GLY A 131 -21.93 -25.64 -0.52
C GLY A 131 -22.13 -24.26 -1.15
N TYR A 132 -21.10 -23.42 -1.19
CA TYR A 132 -21.09 -22.13 -1.91
C TYR A 132 -20.02 -22.13 -2.97
N ASP A 133 -20.08 -21.15 -3.87
CA ASP A 133 -19.03 -20.82 -4.83
C ASP A 133 -18.69 -21.97 -5.79
N GLU A 134 -19.69 -22.77 -6.17
CA GLU A 134 -19.53 -23.78 -7.20
C GLU A 134 -19.37 -23.14 -8.58
N GLY A 135 -18.57 -23.75 -9.45
CA GLY A 135 -18.22 -23.17 -10.74
C GLY A 135 -17.23 -22.00 -10.62
N ASN A 136 -17.22 -21.11 -11.61
CA ASN A 136 -16.38 -19.91 -11.61
C ASN A 136 -17.11 -18.77 -12.30
N TYR A 137 -17.35 -17.68 -11.58
CA TYR A 137 -18.09 -16.49 -12.01
C TYR A 137 -17.32 -15.20 -11.73
N ILE A 138 -16.03 -15.30 -11.38
CA ILE A 138 -15.20 -14.14 -11.01
C ILE A 138 -15.24 -13.03 -12.06
N ALA A 139 -15.16 -13.36 -13.35
CA ALA A 139 -15.20 -12.35 -14.40
C ALA A 139 -16.53 -11.58 -14.44
N VAL A 140 -17.67 -12.27 -14.25
CA VAL A 140 -19.00 -11.64 -14.22
C VAL A 140 -19.11 -10.70 -13.02
N LEU A 141 -18.70 -11.19 -11.85
CA LEU A 141 -18.72 -10.43 -10.60
C LEU A 141 -17.77 -9.22 -10.65
N PHE A 142 -16.59 -9.36 -11.28
CA PHE A 142 -15.62 -8.28 -11.44
C PHE A 142 -16.20 -7.13 -12.28
N LEU A 143 -16.85 -7.46 -13.41
CA LEU A 143 -17.48 -6.46 -14.27
C LEU A 143 -18.64 -5.75 -13.57
N ALA A 144 -19.43 -6.49 -12.77
CA ALA A 144 -20.49 -5.90 -11.95
C ALA A 144 -19.93 -4.94 -10.89
N TRP A 145 -18.86 -5.32 -10.18
CA TRP A 145 -18.19 -4.44 -9.22
C TRP A 145 -17.58 -3.21 -9.87
N ALA A 146 -16.93 -3.36 -11.02
CA ALA A 146 -16.37 -2.25 -11.78
C ALA A 146 -17.46 -1.23 -12.18
N TYR A 147 -18.66 -1.71 -12.58
CA TYR A 147 -19.83 -0.86 -12.79
C TYR A 147 -20.27 -0.18 -11.50
N ILE A 148 -20.47 -0.92 -10.41
CA ILE A 148 -20.99 -0.40 -9.12
C ILE A 148 -20.06 0.70 -8.59
N LEU A 149 -18.74 0.47 -8.61
CA LEU A 149 -17.73 1.45 -8.20
C LEU A 149 -17.75 2.68 -9.09
N SER A 150 -17.89 2.50 -10.41
CA SER A 150 -17.98 3.61 -11.37
C SER A 150 -19.26 4.42 -11.18
N ALA A 151 -20.39 3.75 -10.92
CA ALA A 151 -21.67 4.40 -10.66
C ALA A 151 -21.63 5.15 -9.32
N LYS A 152 -21.04 4.57 -8.27
CA LYS A 152 -20.89 5.22 -6.96
C LYS A 152 -19.98 6.44 -7.07
N TRP A 153 -18.90 6.33 -7.83
CA TRP A 153 -18.04 7.47 -8.17
C TRP A 153 -18.81 8.63 -8.81
N ALA A 154 -19.69 8.34 -9.78
CA ALA A 154 -20.51 9.37 -10.42
C ALA A 154 -21.55 9.95 -9.46
N GLU A 155 -22.22 9.13 -8.66
CA GLU A 155 -23.17 9.57 -7.63
C GLU A 155 -22.51 10.53 -6.63
N LEU A 156 -21.30 10.21 -6.17
CA LEU A 156 -20.54 11.05 -5.24
C LEU A 156 -19.99 12.34 -5.86
N LEU A 157 -19.90 12.43 -7.19
CA LEU A 157 -19.47 13.64 -7.88
C LEU A 157 -20.63 14.51 -8.32
N ASP A 158 -21.83 13.96 -8.46
CA ASP A 158 -23.03 14.71 -8.88
C ASP A 158 -23.47 15.75 -7.83
N CYS A 159 -22.98 15.65 -6.59
CA CYS A 159 -23.12 16.69 -5.57
C CYS A 159 -22.22 17.92 -5.82
N SER A 160 -21.37 17.88 -6.85
CA SER A 160 -20.41 18.94 -7.14
C SER A 160 -20.80 19.83 -8.31
N GLU A 161 -20.81 21.14 -8.06
CA GLU A 161 -21.13 22.19 -9.05
C GLU A 161 -20.20 22.19 -10.28
N LYS A 162 -18.93 21.83 -10.08
CA LYS A 162 -17.90 21.84 -11.12
C LYS A 162 -17.78 20.53 -11.90
N HIS A 163 -18.43 19.46 -11.44
CA HIS A 163 -18.28 18.13 -11.99
C HIS A 163 -19.62 17.68 -12.59
N HIS A 164 -19.82 17.96 -13.88
CA HIS A 164 -21.01 17.49 -14.57
C HIS A 164 -20.86 16.02 -14.93
N CYS A 165 -21.50 15.16 -14.13
CA CYS A 165 -21.51 13.73 -14.38
C CYS A 165 -22.52 13.37 -15.47
N SER A 166 -22.11 12.49 -16.37
CA SER A 166 -23.02 11.90 -17.35
C SER A 166 -22.98 10.39 -17.25
N THR A 167 -24.14 9.80 -16.96
CA THR A 167 -24.36 8.36 -16.94
C THR A 167 -25.40 8.03 -18.00
N LYS A 168 -24.96 7.48 -19.14
CA LYS A 168 -25.84 7.10 -20.25
C LYS A 168 -25.42 5.76 -20.83
N TYR A 169 -26.38 4.96 -21.28
CA TYR A 169 -26.06 3.87 -22.20
C TYR A 169 -25.56 4.46 -23.52
N SER A 170 -24.56 3.85 -24.14
CA SER A 170 -24.12 4.26 -25.48
C SER A 170 -25.16 3.77 -26.50
N PHE A 171 -25.57 4.61 -27.45
CA PHE A 171 -26.57 4.23 -28.46
C PHE A 171 -26.06 3.15 -29.45
N GLU A 172 -24.77 2.87 -29.46
CA GLU A 172 -24.13 1.80 -30.25
C GLU A 172 -24.54 0.40 -29.76
N THR A 173 -25.09 0.28 -28.55
CA THR A 173 -25.46 -1.01 -27.91
C THR A 173 -26.72 -1.67 -28.50
N CYS A 174 -27.42 -1.04 -29.43
CA CYS A 174 -28.64 -1.59 -30.05
C CYS A 174 -28.43 -2.16 -31.45
N GLN A 175 -27.20 -2.15 -31.98
CA GLN A 175 -26.90 -2.76 -33.28
C GLN A 175 -26.14 -4.08 -33.08
N GLU A 176 -26.64 -5.14 -33.71
CA GLU A 176 -25.90 -6.39 -33.83
C GLU A 176 -24.53 -6.10 -34.48
N PRO A 177 -23.43 -6.70 -33.98
CA PRO A 177 -22.10 -6.42 -34.51
C PRO A 177 -22.04 -6.74 -36.00
N GLU A 178 -21.53 -5.78 -36.79
CA GLU A 178 -21.23 -6.00 -38.20
C GLU A 178 -20.28 -7.20 -38.36
N VAL A 179 -20.60 -8.02 -39.36
CA VAL A 179 -20.00 -9.33 -39.66
C VAL A 179 -18.47 -9.24 -39.78
N SER A 180 -17.76 -9.41 -38.67
CA SER A 180 -16.36 -9.82 -38.67
C SER A 180 -16.07 -10.66 -37.44
N VAL A 181 -15.46 -11.84 -37.66
CA VAL A 181 -15.06 -12.90 -36.71
C VAL A 181 -15.95 -12.98 -35.46
N GLN A 182 -17.02 -13.78 -35.51
CA GLN A 182 -17.88 -13.97 -34.33
C GLN A 182 -17.03 -14.42 -33.13
N PRO A 183 -16.91 -13.60 -32.06
CA PRO A 183 -16.21 -14.01 -30.86
C PRO A 183 -16.90 -15.24 -30.24
N GLU A 184 -16.15 -16.10 -29.56
CA GLU A 184 -16.73 -17.19 -28.77
C GLU A 184 -17.63 -16.53 -27.70
N VAL A 185 -18.95 -16.72 -27.79
CA VAL A 185 -19.92 -16.09 -26.89
C VAL A 185 -20.25 -17.04 -25.74
N ILE A 186 -20.01 -16.59 -24.51
CA ILE A 186 -20.37 -17.32 -23.29
C ILE A 186 -21.71 -16.80 -22.76
N GLU A 187 -22.70 -17.69 -22.65
CA GLU A 187 -23.98 -17.37 -22.03
C GLU A 187 -23.90 -17.46 -20.50
N VAL A 188 -24.36 -16.41 -19.83
CA VAL A 188 -24.46 -16.32 -18.37
C VAL A 188 -25.92 -16.46 -17.97
N ASP A 189 -26.21 -17.43 -17.09
CA ASP A 189 -27.55 -17.64 -16.58
C ASP A 189 -27.91 -16.59 -15.54
N LEU A 190 -29.08 -15.95 -15.69
CA LEU A 190 -29.55 -14.90 -14.79
C LEU A 190 -30.60 -15.45 -13.82
N PRO A 191 -30.80 -14.80 -12.66
CA PRO A 191 -31.86 -15.19 -11.74
C PRO A 191 -33.23 -15.27 -12.41
N PRO A 192 -34.07 -16.25 -12.06
CA PRO A 192 -35.43 -16.32 -12.57
C PRO A 192 -36.22 -15.07 -12.14
N GLY A 193 -37.02 -14.53 -13.06
CA GLY A 193 -37.79 -13.30 -12.81
C GLY A 193 -36.93 -12.03 -12.75
N ALA A 194 -35.74 -12.02 -13.35
CA ALA A 194 -35.01 -10.78 -13.59
C ALA A 194 -35.87 -9.79 -14.40
N SER A 195 -35.88 -8.51 -13.99
CA SER A 195 -36.63 -7.49 -14.70
C SER A 195 -35.99 -7.19 -16.06
N GLU A 196 -36.73 -6.61 -17.00
CA GLU A 196 -36.14 -6.19 -18.28
C GLU A 196 -34.96 -5.21 -18.08
N ALA A 197 -35.07 -4.30 -17.10
CA ALA A 197 -34.00 -3.36 -16.75
C ALA A 197 -32.74 -4.08 -16.23
N GLU A 198 -32.90 -5.12 -15.41
CA GLU A 198 -31.80 -5.95 -14.91
C GLU A 198 -31.12 -6.73 -16.05
N ILE A 199 -31.92 -7.32 -16.95
CA ILE A 199 -31.40 -8.05 -18.12
C ILE A 199 -30.63 -7.11 -19.04
N VAL A 200 -31.16 -5.90 -19.30
CA VAL A 200 -30.48 -4.87 -20.11
C VAL A 200 -29.16 -4.47 -19.45
N TRP A 201 -29.13 -4.27 -18.14
CA TRP A 201 -27.91 -3.95 -17.40
C TRP A 201 -26.87 -5.07 -17.47
N TRP A 202 -27.25 -6.34 -17.23
CA TRP A 202 -26.34 -7.48 -17.36
C TRP A 202 -25.78 -7.60 -18.78
N ASN A 203 -26.62 -7.45 -19.80
CA ASN A 203 -26.15 -7.47 -21.19
C ASN A 203 -25.19 -6.31 -21.49
N ALA A 204 -25.47 -5.12 -20.96
CA ALA A 204 -24.57 -3.99 -21.08
C ALA A 204 -23.21 -4.36 -20.50
N ILE A 205 -23.13 -4.78 -19.22
CA ILE A 205 -21.85 -5.06 -18.55
C ILE A 205 -21.06 -6.24 -19.08
N LEU A 206 -21.72 -7.20 -19.73
CA LEU A 206 -21.08 -8.39 -20.29
C LEU A 206 -20.62 -8.21 -21.75
N SER A 207 -21.20 -7.26 -22.50
CA SER A 207 -20.98 -7.10 -23.95
C SER A 207 -19.59 -6.60 -24.36
N GLY A 208 -18.85 -6.00 -23.44
CA GLY A 208 -17.43 -5.64 -23.58
C GLY A 208 -17.08 -4.40 -24.42
N THR A 209 -17.98 -3.92 -25.27
CA THR A 209 -17.98 -2.50 -25.61
C THR A 209 -18.46 -1.71 -24.39
N PRO A 210 -17.97 -0.47 -24.14
CA PRO A 210 -18.51 0.37 -23.09
C PRO A 210 -19.96 0.74 -23.45
N ALA A 211 -20.87 -0.19 -23.13
CA ALA A 211 -22.31 -0.07 -23.30
C ALA A 211 -22.88 1.01 -22.39
N TRP A 212 -22.12 1.42 -21.36
CA TRP A 212 -22.39 2.58 -20.54
C TRP A 212 -21.18 3.52 -20.59
N LYS A 213 -21.49 4.81 -20.64
CA LYS A 213 -20.53 5.91 -20.50
C LYS A 213 -20.84 6.59 -19.18
N ILE A 214 -19.99 6.33 -18.19
CA ILE A 214 -19.92 7.06 -16.92
C ILE A 214 -18.68 7.95 -17.01
N CYS A 215 -18.89 9.26 -17.10
CA CYS A 215 -17.81 10.23 -17.21
C CYS A 215 -18.13 11.52 -16.45
N VAL A 216 -17.07 12.24 -16.12
CA VAL A 216 -17.12 13.60 -15.61
C VAL A 216 -16.42 14.51 -16.61
N GLU A 217 -17.00 15.68 -16.84
CA GLU A 217 -16.33 16.77 -17.54
C GLU A 217 -15.68 17.70 -16.52
N TYR A 218 -14.39 17.97 -16.68
CA TYR A 218 -13.61 18.89 -15.85
C TYR A 218 -12.73 19.74 -16.76
N GLU A 219 -12.85 21.06 -16.67
CA GLU A 219 -12.10 22.02 -17.51
C GLU A 219 -12.17 21.71 -19.03
N SER A 220 -13.35 21.30 -19.52
CA SER A 220 -13.60 20.89 -20.92
C SER A 220 -12.91 19.58 -21.36
N GLU A 221 -12.36 18.81 -20.42
CA GLU A 221 -11.83 17.48 -20.66
C GLU A 221 -12.68 16.40 -19.99
N ARG A 222 -12.72 15.24 -20.64
CA ARG A 222 -13.56 14.12 -20.22
C ARG A 222 -12.71 13.08 -19.51
N PHE A 223 -13.11 12.76 -18.27
CA PHE A 223 -12.51 11.69 -17.48
C PHE A 223 -13.55 10.60 -17.20
N VAL A 224 -13.10 9.37 -17.04
CA VAL A 224 -13.88 8.23 -16.57
C VAL A 224 -13.41 7.81 -15.18
N SER A 225 -14.23 6.99 -14.51
CA SER A 225 -13.92 6.46 -13.19
C SER A 225 -12.61 5.63 -13.19
N PRO A 226 -11.81 5.68 -12.10
CA PRO A 226 -10.65 4.81 -11.93
C PRO A 226 -10.95 3.31 -12.03
N TRP A 227 -12.19 2.90 -11.73
CA TRP A 227 -12.64 1.50 -11.81
C TRP A 227 -13.33 1.17 -13.13
N SER A 228 -13.34 2.07 -14.10
CA SER A 228 -13.93 1.84 -15.41
C SER A 228 -13.15 0.78 -16.18
N VAL A 229 -13.86 -0.21 -16.71
CA VAL A 229 -13.29 -1.34 -17.46
C VAL A 229 -14.00 -1.53 -18.79
N SER A 230 -13.27 -2.05 -19.78
CA SER A 230 -13.81 -2.53 -21.05
C SER A 230 -13.37 -3.96 -21.28
N LEU A 231 -14.31 -4.85 -21.64
CA LEU A 231 -13.98 -6.23 -21.96
C LEU A 231 -13.67 -6.34 -23.45
N GLY A 232 -12.43 -6.68 -23.78
CA GLY A 232 -12.03 -6.94 -25.16
C GLY A 232 -11.55 -8.37 -25.36
N GLY A 233 -10.98 -8.61 -26.55
CA GLY A 233 -10.44 -9.92 -26.93
C GLY A 233 -11.41 -10.73 -27.80
N ALA A 234 -11.12 -12.01 -27.97
CA ALA A 234 -11.84 -12.90 -28.88
C ALA A 234 -13.05 -13.63 -28.25
N ILE A 235 -13.29 -13.42 -26.95
CA ILE A 235 -14.36 -14.07 -26.19
C ILE A 235 -15.23 -12.98 -25.59
N SER A 236 -16.54 -13.06 -25.80
CA SER A 236 -17.52 -12.14 -25.22
C SER A 236 -18.48 -12.88 -24.30
N MET A 237 -19.21 -12.13 -23.46
CA MET A 237 -20.25 -12.68 -22.60
C MET A 237 -21.59 -12.03 -22.94
N ARG A 238 -22.67 -12.77 -22.72
CA ARG A 238 -24.02 -12.22 -22.76
C ARG A 238 -24.93 -12.92 -21.75
N ALA A 239 -26.00 -12.25 -21.35
CA ALA A 239 -27.05 -12.93 -20.60
C ALA A 239 -27.75 -13.96 -21.50
N LYS A 240 -28.09 -15.12 -20.94
CA LYS A 240 -28.85 -16.16 -21.62
C LYS A 240 -30.26 -15.64 -21.94
N HIS A 241 -30.71 -15.83 -23.18
CA HIS A 241 -32.01 -15.31 -23.63
C HIS A 241 -33.18 -16.03 -22.96
N GLY A 242 -34.07 -15.25 -22.34
CA GLY A 242 -35.36 -15.73 -21.83
C GLY A 242 -36.57 -14.90 -22.26
N ILE A 243 -36.39 -13.68 -22.80
CA ILE A 243 -37.50 -12.73 -23.03
C ILE A 243 -37.26 -11.90 -24.29
N ASN A 244 -38.34 -11.63 -25.03
CA ASN A 244 -38.38 -10.64 -26.12
C ASN A 244 -38.30 -9.24 -25.48
N LEU A 245 -37.16 -8.58 -25.53
CA LEU A 245 -36.97 -7.24 -24.95
C LEU A 245 -37.91 -6.23 -25.64
N GLN A 246 -38.70 -5.50 -24.86
CA GLN A 246 -39.46 -4.38 -25.40
C GLN A 246 -38.50 -3.27 -25.85
N SER A 247 -38.85 -2.57 -26.94
CA SER A 247 -38.07 -1.44 -27.49
C SER A 247 -38.19 -0.17 -26.63
N ILE A 248 -38.00 -0.30 -25.31
CA ILE A 248 -38.01 0.79 -24.34
C ILE A 248 -36.56 1.20 -24.03
N THR A 249 -36.31 2.51 -23.97
CA THR A 249 -35.02 3.04 -23.53
C THR A 249 -34.95 2.96 -22.00
N TYR A 250 -34.06 2.13 -21.46
CA TYR A 250 -33.78 2.07 -20.02
C TYR A 250 -32.65 3.03 -19.66
N ASN A 251 -32.62 3.51 -18.41
CA ASN A 251 -31.48 4.22 -17.85
C ASN A 251 -30.53 3.25 -17.13
N PRO A 252 -29.21 3.52 -17.06
CA PRO A 252 -28.31 2.73 -16.24
C PRO A 252 -28.74 2.76 -14.75
N PRO A 253 -28.70 1.64 -14.03
CA PRO A 253 -29.11 1.59 -12.62
C PRO A 253 -28.17 2.40 -11.71
N SER A 254 -28.72 2.90 -10.60
CA SER A 254 -27.93 3.48 -9.52
C SER A 254 -27.01 2.43 -8.87
N PRO A 255 -26.00 2.84 -8.07
CA PRO A 255 -25.12 1.92 -7.37
C PRO A 255 -25.89 0.91 -6.50
N GLY A 256 -26.86 1.38 -5.72
CA GLY A 256 -27.68 0.52 -4.86
C GLY A 256 -28.56 -0.45 -5.66
N THR A 257 -29.19 -0.01 -6.76
CA THR A 257 -29.96 -0.90 -7.63
C THR A 257 -29.07 -1.94 -8.30
N ALA A 258 -27.89 -1.56 -8.78
CA ALA A 258 -26.92 -2.49 -9.35
C ALA A 258 -26.41 -3.49 -8.32
N PHE A 259 -26.18 -3.06 -7.08
CA PHE A 259 -25.81 -3.94 -5.97
C PHE A 259 -26.93 -4.94 -5.61
N GLN A 260 -28.20 -4.53 -5.69
CA GLN A 260 -29.34 -5.46 -5.55
C GLN A 260 -29.36 -6.52 -6.65
N TYR A 261 -29.11 -6.14 -7.91
CA TYR A 261 -29.00 -7.10 -9.02
C TYR A 261 -27.82 -8.07 -8.81
N LEU A 262 -26.65 -7.57 -8.39
CA LEU A 262 -25.50 -8.39 -8.02
C LEU A 262 -25.84 -9.36 -6.87
N THR A 263 -26.56 -8.88 -5.85
CA THR A 263 -26.96 -9.71 -4.71
C THR A 263 -27.88 -10.85 -5.14
N ARG A 264 -28.89 -10.57 -5.97
CA ARG A 264 -29.77 -11.61 -6.53
C ARG A 264 -29.00 -12.62 -7.38
N PHE A 265 -28.02 -12.16 -8.16
CA PHE A 265 -27.14 -13.04 -8.93
C PHE A 265 -26.32 -13.97 -8.02
N CYS A 266 -25.72 -13.41 -6.96
CA CYS A 266 -24.99 -14.17 -5.96
C CYS A 266 -25.88 -15.17 -5.21
N GLU A 267 -27.13 -14.81 -4.87
CA GLU A 267 -28.10 -15.72 -4.26
C GLU A 267 -28.46 -16.88 -5.19
N HIS A 268 -28.71 -16.60 -6.46
CA HIS A 268 -29.07 -17.60 -7.46
C HIS A 268 -27.96 -18.63 -7.69
N HIS A 269 -26.70 -18.17 -7.81
CA HIS A 269 -25.53 -19.02 -8.05
C HIS A 269 -24.80 -19.46 -6.78
N ARG A 270 -25.33 -19.11 -5.60
CA ARG A 270 -24.73 -19.35 -4.27
C ARG A 270 -23.28 -18.85 -4.14
N LEU A 271 -23.00 -17.64 -4.61
CA LEU A 271 -21.67 -17.03 -4.65
C LEU A 271 -21.47 -16.10 -3.45
N TYR A 272 -20.40 -16.33 -2.69
CA TYR A 272 -20.00 -15.45 -1.59
C TYR A 272 -18.52 -15.12 -1.71
N ALA A 273 -17.66 -16.14 -1.61
CA ALA A 273 -16.22 -15.96 -1.64
C ALA A 273 -15.74 -15.37 -2.98
N GLN A 274 -16.33 -15.80 -4.09
CA GLN A 274 -16.00 -15.25 -5.41
C GLN A 274 -16.44 -13.79 -5.55
N CYS A 275 -17.55 -13.38 -4.90
CA CYS A 275 -18.05 -12.00 -4.91
C CYS A 275 -17.04 -11.06 -4.24
N THR A 276 -16.54 -11.43 -3.06
CA THR A 276 -15.52 -10.65 -2.35
C THR A 276 -14.17 -10.68 -3.05
N ALA A 277 -13.77 -11.82 -3.62
CA ALA A 277 -12.56 -11.94 -4.42
C ALA A 277 -12.57 -10.99 -5.64
N ALA A 278 -13.70 -10.91 -6.34
CA ALA A 278 -13.89 -10.02 -7.47
C ALA A 278 -13.87 -8.54 -7.09
N LEU A 279 -14.45 -8.18 -5.93
CA LEU A 279 -14.33 -6.82 -5.38
C LEU A 279 -12.88 -6.46 -5.10
N SER A 280 -12.12 -7.35 -4.44
CA SER A 280 -10.69 -7.14 -4.19
C SER A 280 -9.88 -7.03 -5.48
N ALA A 281 -10.20 -7.83 -6.50
CA ALA A 281 -9.55 -7.75 -7.81
C ALA A 281 -9.74 -6.37 -8.48
N SER A 282 -10.89 -5.72 -8.25
CA SER A 282 -11.17 -4.38 -8.81
C SER A 282 -10.18 -3.31 -8.32
N PHE A 283 -9.49 -3.53 -7.20
CA PHE A 283 -8.50 -2.59 -6.65
C PHE A 283 -7.27 -2.46 -7.56
N PHE A 284 -7.01 -3.45 -8.41
CA PHE A 284 -5.84 -3.49 -9.30
C PHE A 284 -6.15 -3.01 -10.72
N THR A 285 -7.34 -2.46 -10.97
CA THR A 285 -7.74 -1.92 -12.29
C THR A 285 -6.80 -0.80 -12.76
N ARG A 286 -6.21 -0.07 -11.81
CA ARG A 286 -5.30 1.06 -12.04
C ARG A 286 -3.82 0.69 -12.03
N ASP A 287 -3.47 -0.59 -12.07
CA ASP A 287 -2.05 -0.99 -12.12
C ASP A 287 -1.36 -0.45 -13.39
N SER A 288 -0.50 0.56 -13.21
CA SER A 288 0.25 1.21 -14.29
C SER A 288 1.39 0.35 -14.82
N PHE A 289 1.74 -0.76 -14.14
CA PHE A 289 2.65 -1.77 -14.65
C PHE A 289 2.00 -2.76 -15.63
N LEU A 290 0.71 -2.60 -15.94
CA LEU A 290 0.00 -3.38 -16.95
C LEU A 290 0.37 -2.89 -18.36
N ARG A 291 1.41 -3.49 -18.95
CA ARG A 291 1.70 -3.29 -20.39
C ARG A 291 0.73 -4.04 -21.31
N LYS A 292 0.13 -5.12 -20.81
CA LYS A 292 -0.87 -5.94 -21.51
C LYS A 292 -2.18 -5.94 -20.71
N PRO A 293 -3.34 -6.07 -21.38
CA PRO A 293 -4.61 -6.28 -20.69
C PRO A 293 -4.53 -7.48 -19.74
N PRO A 294 -4.96 -7.36 -18.48
CA PRO A 294 -5.06 -8.52 -17.59
C PRO A 294 -6.16 -9.46 -18.09
N THR A 295 -5.95 -10.75 -17.86
CA THR A 295 -6.87 -11.81 -18.28
C THR A 295 -7.67 -12.34 -17.10
N LEU A 296 -8.99 -12.38 -17.22
CA LEU A 296 -9.92 -12.94 -16.25
C LEU A 296 -10.35 -14.36 -16.66
N PRO A 297 -10.72 -15.21 -15.69
CA PRO A 297 -11.15 -16.57 -15.98
C PRO A 297 -12.49 -16.59 -16.72
N ILE A 298 -12.58 -17.41 -17.77
CA ILE A 298 -13.85 -17.64 -18.48
C ILE A 298 -14.86 -18.26 -17.50
N PRO A 299 -16.10 -17.74 -17.43
CA PRO A 299 -17.12 -18.31 -16.55
C PRO A 299 -17.39 -19.78 -16.85
N ARG A 300 -17.53 -20.58 -15.80
CA ARG A 300 -17.78 -22.02 -15.89
C ARG A 300 -18.90 -22.40 -14.93
N PRO A 301 -20.14 -22.59 -15.42
CA PRO A 301 -21.21 -23.08 -14.57
C PRO A 301 -20.95 -24.52 -14.12
N THR A 302 -21.49 -24.90 -12.96
CA THR A 302 -21.37 -26.25 -12.43
C THR A 302 -22.10 -27.24 -13.34
N LYS A 303 -21.43 -28.35 -13.69
CA LYS A 303 -21.96 -29.34 -14.64
C LYS A 303 -23.11 -30.20 -14.07
N ASN A 304 -23.28 -30.24 -12.76
CA ASN A 304 -24.36 -30.91 -12.04
C ASN A 304 -24.60 -30.14 -10.73
N PRO A 305 -25.65 -29.32 -10.60
CA PRO A 305 -26.10 -28.85 -9.31
C PRO A 305 -26.78 -30.05 -8.61
N GLU A 306 -26.01 -30.98 -8.05
CA GLU A 306 -26.56 -31.85 -7.03
C GLU A 306 -26.93 -30.93 -5.87
N TYR A 307 -28.21 -30.58 -5.77
CA TYR A 307 -28.76 -29.90 -4.61
C TYR A 307 -28.51 -30.82 -3.40
N HIS A 308 -27.36 -30.67 -2.75
CA HIS A 308 -27.07 -31.30 -1.47
C HIS A 308 -27.95 -30.61 -0.44
N SER A 309 -29.19 -31.10 -0.36
CA SER A 309 -30.20 -30.71 0.60
C SER A 309 -29.88 -31.33 1.95
N THR A 310 -28.74 -30.98 2.55
CA THR A 310 -28.46 -31.30 3.95
C THR A 310 -27.39 -30.38 4.55
N GLN A 311 -27.82 -29.69 5.60
CA GLN A 311 -27.14 -29.28 6.83
C GLN A 311 -26.91 -27.78 7.04
N THR A 312 -27.75 -27.25 7.94
CA THR A 312 -27.81 -25.88 8.47
C THR A 312 -28.24 -24.84 7.45
N ALA A 313 -29.25 -24.01 7.79
CA ALA A 313 -29.66 -22.91 6.93
C ALA A 313 -28.40 -22.06 6.66
N PRO A 314 -27.90 -22.01 5.42
CA PRO A 314 -26.73 -21.24 5.10
C PRO A 314 -27.02 -19.77 5.48
N GLN A 315 -26.05 -19.07 6.08
CA GLN A 315 -26.22 -17.63 6.30
C GLN A 315 -26.65 -16.99 4.97
N SER A 316 -27.65 -16.10 5.02
CA SER A 316 -28.15 -15.43 3.82
C SER A 316 -26.98 -14.79 3.09
N ILE A 317 -26.82 -15.07 1.78
CA ILE A 317 -25.75 -14.48 0.97
C ILE A 317 -25.87 -12.97 0.99
N SER A 318 -27.09 -12.45 0.89
CA SER A 318 -27.37 -11.03 1.07
C SER A 318 -26.79 -10.50 2.38
N ALA A 319 -26.96 -11.20 3.51
CA ALA A 319 -26.39 -10.78 4.79
C ALA A 319 -24.86 -10.86 4.84
N LEU A 320 -24.25 -11.81 4.10
CA LEU A 320 -22.81 -11.98 4.02
C LEU A 320 -22.11 -10.90 3.17
N ILE A 321 -22.79 -10.36 2.15
CA ILE A 321 -22.21 -9.37 1.23
C ILE A 321 -22.73 -7.96 1.45
N SER A 322 -23.83 -7.76 2.18
CA SER A 322 -24.43 -6.42 2.41
C SER A 322 -23.46 -5.44 3.08
N GLU A 323 -22.50 -5.93 3.86
CA GLU A 323 -21.47 -5.07 4.45
C GLU A 323 -20.63 -4.34 3.39
N HIS A 324 -20.42 -4.96 2.22
CA HIS A 324 -19.62 -4.35 1.14
C HIS A 324 -20.28 -3.10 0.56
N GLU A 325 -21.61 -3.02 0.55
CA GLU A 325 -22.34 -1.82 0.10
C GLU A 325 -22.07 -0.64 1.04
N THR A 326 -22.11 -0.88 2.36
CA THR A 326 -21.85 0.14 3.37
C THR A 326 -20.37 0.57 3.38
N LEU A 327 -19.46 -0.38 3.17
CA LEU A 327 -18.01 -0.14 3.22
C LEU A 327 -17.42 0.34 1.88
N LEU A 328 -18.22 0.40 0.82
CA LEU A 328 -17.79 0.73 -0.54
C LEU A 328 -16.97 2.02 -0.64
N PRO A 329 -17.34 3.16 0.00
CA PRO A 329 -16.56 4.38 -0.09
C PRO A 329 -15.15 4.25 0.49
N TYR A 330 -14.94 3.40 1.50
CA TYR A 330 -13.63 3.19 2.10
C TYR A 330 -12.74 2.33 1.21
N TYR A 331 -13.31 1.28 0.61
CA TYR A 331 -12.64 0.50 -0.42
C TYR A 331 -12.24 1.35 -1.63
N MET A 332 -13.05 2.33 -2.01
CA MET A 332 -12.73 3.29 -3.07
C MET A 332 -11.51 4.15 -2.71
N THR A 333 -11.40 4.68 -1.49
CA THR A 333 -10.19 5.40 -1.05
C THR A 333 -8.94 4.52 -1.19
N LEU A 334 -8.98 3.31 -0.63
CA LEU A 334 -7.85 2.38 -0.67
C LEU A 334 -7.44 1.99 -2.08
N SER A 335 -8.40 1.78 -2.98
CA SER A 335 -8.11 1.33 -4.34
C SER A 335 -7.79 2.45 -5.32
N SER A 336 -8.17 3.70 -5.03
CA SER A 336 -7.89 4.85 -5.90
C SER A 336 -6.40 5.11 -6.05
N GLU A 337 -5.62 5.01 -4.96
CA GLU A 337 -4.17 5.27 -4.95
C GLU A 337 -3.35 4.02 -4.62
N MET A 338 -3.38 3.07 -5.55
CA MET A 338 -2.72 1.77 -5.41
C MET A 338 -1.22 1.86 -5.04
N TRP A 339 -0.52 2.91 -5.45
CA TRP A 339 0.93 3.03 -5.23
C TRP A 339 1.32 3.42 -3.81
N LEU A 340 0.47 4.16 -3.12
CA LEU A 340 0.73 4.60 -1.75
C LEU A 340 0.01 3.72 -0.74
N THR A 341 -1.13 3.12 -1.08
CA THR A 341 -1.89 2.30 -0.12
C THR A 341 -1.67 0.80 -0.37
N THR A 342 -2.22 0.29 -1.47
CA THR A 342 -2.41 -1.14 -1.73
C THR A 342 -1.08 -1.87 -1.95
N LEU A 343 -0.16 -1.31 -2.75
CA LEU A 343 1.13 -1.93 -3.04
C LEU A 343 2.06 -1.93 -1.81
N PRO A 344 2.25 -0.83 -1.06
CA PRO A 344 3.02 -0.86 0.18
C PRO A 344 2.45 -1.86 1.19
N ALA A 345 1.12 -1.92 1.33
CA ALA A 345 0.46 -2.90 2.19
C ALA A 345 0.76 -4.35 1.79
N LEU A 346 0.63 -4.71 0.51
CA LEU A 346 1.02 -6.03 0.01
C LEU A 346 2.49 -6.34 0.29
N LYS A 347 3.37 -5.37 0.02
CA LYS A 347 4.83 -5.49 0.17
C LYS A 347 5.25 -5.63 1.64
N SER A 348 4.44 -5.13 2.59
CA SER A 348 4.65 -5.30 4.03
C SER A 348 4.77 -6.76 4.47
N THR A 349 4.22 -7.71 3.69
CA THR A 349 4.36 -9.17 3.93
C THR A 349 5.83 -9.59 4.12
N PHE A 350 6.76 -8.90 3.44
CA PHE A 350 8.19 -9.17 3.48
C PHE A 350 8.97 -8.25 4.41
N PHE A 351 8.30 -7.28 5.06
CA PHE A 351 8.92 -6.36 5.99
C PHE A 351 8.89 -6.91 7.42
N ASN A 352 9.93 -6.58 8.19
CA ASN A 352 9.97 -6.83 9.63
C ASN A 352 10.75 -5.68 10.30
N PRO A 353 10.13 -4.90 11.21
CA PRO A 353 10.77 -3.74 11.83
C PRO A 353 11.96 -4.10 12.73
N ASP A 354 12.10 -5.36 13.16
CA ASP A 354 13.21 -5.81 13.99
C ASP A 354 14.50 -6.06 13.19
N ILE A 355 14.39 -6.23 11.87
CA ILE A 355 15.54 -6.53 11.01
C ILE A 355 16.26 -5.23 10.62
N PRO A 356 17.54 -5.06 10.96
CA PRO A 356 18.32 -3.92 10.50
C PRO A 356 18.65 -4.04 9.01
N CYS A 357 18.91 -2.90 8.38
CA CYS A 357 19.22 -2.78 6.95
C CYS A 357 20.34 -3.71 6.45
N ASN A 358 21.36 -3.98 7.28
CA ASN A 358 22.48 -4.85 6.90
C ASN A 358 22.16 -6.35 6.94
N LEU A 359 21.02 -6.74 7.52
CA LEU A 359 20.53 -8.13 7.60
C LEU A 359 19.36 -8.44 6.65
N VAL A 360 19.01 -7.50 5.76
CA VAL A 360 17.91 -7.66 4.80
C VAL A 360 18.12 -8.86 3.87
N SER A 361 19.35 -9.13 3.46
CA SER A 361 19.69 -10.33 2.67
C SER A 361 19.39 -11.62 3.41
N ALA A 362 19.88 -11.77 4.64
CA ALA A 362 19.61 -12.94 5.48
C ALA A 362 18.11 -13.13 5.72
N TRP A 363 17.37 -12.03 5.83
CA TRP A 363 15.91 -12.07 5.99
C TRP A 363 15.18 -12.47 4.69
N LYS A 364 15.54 -11.90 3.53
CA LYS A 364 14.76 -12.07 2.29
C LYS A 364 15.19 -13.27 1.45
N ASN A 365 16.46 -13.65 1.42
CA ASN A 365 16.92 -14.74 0.55
C ASN A 365 16.17 -16.06 0.84
N PRO A 366 15.97 -16.48 2.10
CA PRO A 366 15.20 -17.68 2.41
C PRO A 366 13.74 -17.59 1.97
N ALA A 367 13.11 -16.42 2.11
CA ALA A 367 11.72 -16.20 1.69
C ALA A 367 11.52 -16.57 0.22
N PHE A 368 12.38 -16.04 -0.65
CA PHE A 368 12.29 -16.27 -2.09
C PHE A 368 12.81 -17.64 -2.52
N ALA A 369 13.74 -18.24 -1.78
CA ALA A 369 14.10 -19.64 -1.99
C ALA A 369 12.92 -20.61 -1.75
N VAL A 370 12.02 -20.28 -0.82
CA VAL A 370 10.78 -21.04 -0.56
C VAL A 370 9.69 -20.71 -1.59
N ILE A 371 9.52 -19.43 -1.94
CA ILE A 371 8.41 -18.95 -2.77
C ILE A 371 8.64 -19.21 -4.27
N ASN A 372 9.85 -18.98 -4.78
CA ASN A 372 10.13 -19.06 -6.22
C ASN A 372 9.82 -20.43 -6.84
N PRO A 373 10.09 -21.58 -6.19
CA PRO A 373 9.65 -22.88 -6.70
C PRO A 373 8.13 -23.00 -6.86
N ILE A 374 7.35 -22.38 -5.96
CA ILE A 374 5.88 -22.39 -6.00
C ILE A 374 5.36 -21.54 -7.16
N ILE A 375 6.00 -20.39 -7.41
CA ILE A 375 5.74 -19.55 -8.58
C ILE A 375 6.06 -20.32 -9.87
N LYS A 376 7.22 -20.98 -9.95
CA LYS A 376 7.63 -21.82 -11.09
C LYS A 376 6.60 -22.92 -11.39
N GLN A 377 6.00 -23.52 -10.34
CA GLN A 377 4.95 -24.54 -10.45
C GLN A 377 3.55 -23.98 -10.76
N ASN A 378 3.38 -22.65 -10.77
CA ASN A 378 2.09 -21.96 -10.92
C ASN A 378 1.04 -22.43 -9.88
N ASN A 379 1.46 -22.78 -8.67
CA ASN A 379 0.56 -23.24 -7.61
C ASN A 379 0.01 -22.05 -6.79
N ILE A 380 -0.96 -21.36 -7.38
CA ILE A 380 -1.57 -20.15 -6.80
C ILE A 380 -2.21 -20.41 -5.43
N PRO A 381 -2.99 -21.48 -5.19
CA PRO A 381 -3.58 -21.72 -3.87
C PRO A 381 -2.53 -21.88 -2.76
N ARG A 382 -1.45 -22.62 -3.03
CA ARG A 382 -0.33 -22.77 -2.07
C ARG A 382 0.37 -21.43 -1.82
N LEU A 383 0.56 -20.63 -2.87
CA LEU A 383 1.16 -19.31 -2.78
C LEU A 383 0.33 -18.39 -1.88
N LEU A 384 -0.98 -18.25 -2.18
CA LEU A 384 -1.89 -17.42 -1.40
C LEU A 384 -1.93 -17.83 0.05
N ARG A 385 -1.97 -19.13 0.33
CA ARG A 385 -1.96 -19.63 1.71
C ARG A 385 -0.73 -19.21 2.50
N GLY A 386 0.46 -19.37 1.95
CA GLY A 386 1.68 -19.00 2.66
C GLY A 386 1.80 -17.49 2.88
N LEU A 387 1.35 -16.68 1.92
CA LEU A 387 1.29 -15.22 2.05
C LEU A 387 0.27 -14.79 3.10
N SER A 388 -0.93 -15.37 3.09
CA SER A 388 -1.97 -15.12 4.10
C SER A 388 -1.54 -15.56 5.49
N ALA A 389 -0.84 -16.69 5.62
CA ALA A 389 -0.33 -17.15 6.91
C ALA A 389 0.73 -16.21 7.49
N ARG A 390 1.51 -15.54 6.63
CA ARG A 390 2.52 -14.55 7.05
C ARG A 390 1.91 -13.21 7.42
N GLN A 391 0.93 -12.74 6.66
CA GLN A 391 0.29 -11.44 6.84
C GLN A 391 -1.20 -11.54 6.50
N PRO A 392 -2.04 -12.03 7.43
CA PRO A 392 -3.46 -12.33 7.16
C PRO A 392 -4.24 -11.08 6.77
N ARG A 393 -3.87 -9.92 7.31
CA ARG A 393 -4.54 -8.64 7.04
C ARG A 393 -4.59 -8.28 5.57
N VAL A 394 -3.58 -8.64 4.78
CA VAL A 394 -3.50 -8.33 3.34
C VAL A 394 -3.78 -9.55 2.46
N ALA A 395 -4.31 -10.63 3.03
CA ALA A 395 -4.62 -11.87 2.32
C ALA A 395 -5.62 -11.66 1.18
N SER A 396 -6.63 -10.82 1.40
CA SER A 396 -7.63 -10.47 0.39
C SER A 396 -7.00 -9.71 -0.78
N LEU A 397 -6.09 -8.75 -0.53
CA LEU A 397 -5.33 -8.07 -1.58
C LEU A 397 -4.48 -9.04 -2.40
N TRP A 398 -3.83 -10.04 -1.76
CA TRP A 398 -3.08 -11.06 -2.49
C TRP A 398 -3.98 -11.90 -3.40
N LEU A 399 -5.21 -12.22 -2.95
CA LEU A 399 -6.21 -12.89 -3.78
C LEU A 399 -6.64 -12.01 -4.97
N GLY A 400 -6.95 -10.72 -4.73
CA GLY A 400 -7.28 -9.78 -5.80
C GLY A 400 -6.15 -9.65 -6.84
N ALA A 401 -4.90 -9.56 -6.37
CA ALA A 401 -3.72 -9.55 -7.24
C ALA A 401 -3.57 -10.87 -8.02
N ALA A 402 -3.92 -12.01 -7.42
CA ALA A 402 -3.86 -13.31 -8.09
C ALA A 402 -4.92 -13.44 -9.18
N VAL A 403 -6.17 -13.01 -8.92
CA VAL A 403 -7.24 -12.93 -9.92
C VAL A 403 -6.81 -12.10 -11.12
N MET A 404 -6.13 -10.97 -10.88
CA MET A 404 -5.64 -10.08 -11.92
C MET A 404 -4.30 -10.52 -12.55
N GLY A 405 -3.74 -11.66 -12.14
CA GLY A 405 -2.49 -12.21 -12.67
C GLY A 405 -1.23 -11.41 -12.33
N ARG A 406 -1.23 -10.74 -11.18
CA ARG A 406 -0.17 -9.79 -10.78
C ARG A 406 0.72 -10.27 -9.64
N SER A 407 0.33 -11.32 -8.91
CA SER A 407 1.08 -11.79 -7.74
C SER A 407 2.56 -12.02 -8.04
N SER A 408 2.90 -12.69 -9.14
CA SER A 408 4.30 -12.94 -9.53
C SER A 408 5.09 -11.67 -9.84
N THR A 409 4.45 -10.65 -10.42
CA THR A 409 5.07 -9.35 -10.70
C THR A 409 5.39 -8.62 -9.41
N TYR A 410 4.44 -8.56 -8.47
CA TYR A 410 4.66 -7.90 -7.18
C TYR A 410 5.68 -8.66 -6.33
N LEU A 411 5.66 -9.99 -6.34
CA LEU A 411 6.67 -10.81 -5.65
C LEU A 411 8.07 -10.56 -6.22
N LYS A 412 8.22 -10.47 -7.55
CA LYS A 412 9.50 -10.11 -8.17
C LYS A 412 9.98 -8.72 -7.75
N GLN A 413 9.08 -7.74 -7.70
CA GLN A 413 9.42 -6.40 -7.18
C GLN A 413 9.86 -6.45 -5.72
N CYS A 414 9.16 -7.21 -4.87
CA CYS A 414 9.56 -7.45 -3.49
C CYS A 414 10.97 -8.05 -3.44
N GLU A 415 11.26 -9.09 -4.23
CA GLU A 415 12.57 -9.75 -4.29
C GLU A 415 13.69 -8.75 -4.62
N GLN A 416 13.44 -7.91 -5.62
CA GLN A 416 14.35 -6.85 -6.10
C GLN A 416 14.47 -5.65 -5.16
N GLY A 417 13.70 -5.61 -4.06
CA GLY A 417 13.74 -4.49 -3.11
C GLY A 417 13.03 -3.23 -3.59
N MET A 418 12.15 -3.33 -4.59
CA MET A 418 11.28 -2.24 -5.04
C MET A 418 10.11 -2.06 -4.07
N THR A 419 10.41 -1.62 -2.85
CA THR A 419 9.47 -1.39 -1.76
C THR A 419 9.60 0.05 -1.28
N ALA A 420 8.48 0.74 -1.11
CA ALA A 420 8.44 2.08 -0.53
C ALA A 420 7.52 2.04 0.69
N PRO A 421 7.91 2.63 1.83
CA PRO A 421 7.02 2.75 2.97
C PRO A 421 5.89 3.73 2.67
N SER A 422 4.77 3.59 3.38
CA SER A 422 3.68 4.55 3.35
C SER A 422 3.02 4.63 4.71
N LEU A 423 2.94 5.86 5.23
CA LEU A 423 2.22 6.12 6.47
C LEU A 423 0.72 5.90 6.28
N GLU A 424 0.16 6.28 5.13
CA GLU A 424 -1.25 6.07 4.79
C GLU A 424 -1.61 4.59 4.78
N ALA A 425 -0.74 3.72 4.24
CA ALA A 425 -0.95 2.27 4.35
C ALA A 425 -0.98 1.81 5.81
N GLU A 426 -0.11 2.35 6.68
CA GLU A 426 -0.13 1.99 8.11
C GLU A 426 -1.37 2.50 8.83
N ALA A 427 -1.80 3.74 8.58
CA ALA A 427 -2.99 4.32 9.20
C ALA A 427 -4.26 3.63 8.70
N TRP A 428 -4.43 3.58 7.39
CA TRP A 428 -5.69 3.17 6.78
C TRP A 428 -5.88 1.66 6.76
N MET A 429 -4.78 0.90 6.67
CA MET A 429 -4.83 -0.57 6.66
C MET A 429 -4.19 -1.22 7.86
N GLY A 430 -3.59 -0.48 8.81
CA GLY A 430 -3.01 -1.06 10.02
C GLY A 430 -1.92 -2.10 9.76
N VAL A 431 -1.10 -1.88 8.73
CA VAL A 431 0.05 -2.70 8.37
C VAL A 431 1.34 -1.91 8.57
N THR A 432 2.34 -2.50 9.20
CA THR A 432 3.63 -1.82 9.36
C THR A 432 4.45 -1.92 8.07
N THR A 433 4.88 -0.78 7.54
CA THR A 433 5.67 -0.62 6.32
C THR A 433 7.01 0.04 6.56
N THR A 434 7.22 0.69 7.71
CA THR A 434 8.48 1.34 8.10
C THR A 434 8.80 1.16 9.59
N PHE A 435 10.07 1.29 9.93
CA PHE A 435 10.52 1.36 11.33
C PHE A 435 10.25 2.73 11.99
N MET A 436 9.94 3.76 11.19
CA MET A 436 9.80 5.15 11.64
C MET A 436 8.59 5.40 12.53
N THR A 437 7.55 4.58 12.41
CA THR A 437 6.31 4.66 13.21
C THR A 437 6.41 3.96 14.56
N GLN A 438 7.53 3.27 14.83
CA GLN A 438 7.78 2.62 16.12
C GLN A 438 8.17 3.66 17.18
N PRO A 439 7.81 3.43 18.45
CA PRO A 439 8.21 4.33 19.54
C PRO A 439 9.74 4.38 19.67
N PRO A 440 10.35 5.57 19.78
CA PRO A 440 11.76 5.70 20.10
C PRO A 440 12.05 5.26 21.53
N GLY A 441 13.28 4.81 21.78
CA GLY A 441 13.76 4.58 23.13
C GLY A 441 13.81 5.87 23.98
N THR A 442 13.82 5.70 25.30
CA THR A 442 14.05 6.79 26.25
C THR A 442 15.50 6.75 26.73
N TYR A 443 16.16 7.90 26.73
CA TYR A 443 17.58 8.03 27.08
C TYR A 443 17.75 8.91 28.32
N ASP A 444 18.67 8.51 29.20
CA ASP A 444 19.05 9.31 30.36
C ASP A 444 19.82 10.58 29.93
N THR A 445 19.79 11.62 30.76
CA THR A 445 20.51 12.89 30.53
C THR A 445 22.02 12.71 30.35
N TYR A 446 22.59 11.62 30.88
CA TYR A 446 24.01 11.28 30.80
C TYR A 446 24.31 10.22 29.73
N ALA A 447 23.36 9.88 28.86
CA ALA A 447 23.62 8.95 27.78
C ALA A 447 24.78 9.47 26.91
N GLU A 448 25.73 8.61 26.55
CA GLU A 448 26.81 8.99 25.62
C GLU A 448 26.44 8.69 24.16
N PHE A 449 25.49 7.77 23.97
CA PHE A 449 25.10 7.23 22.67
C PHE A 449 23.59 7.14 22.54
N VAL A 450 23.09 7.39 21.32
CA VAL A 450 21.72 7.13 20.89
C VAL A 450 21.71 6.03 19.83
N ARG A 451 20.71 5.15 19.81
CA ARG A 451 20.55 4.19 18.69
C ARG A 451 20.27 4.96 17.41
N ARG A 452 20.91 4.60 16.29
CA ARG A 452 20.69 5.29 15.00
C ARG A 452 19.23 5.26 14.56
N GLU A 453 18.49 4.20 14.88
CA GLU A 453 17.06 4.10 14.56
C GLU A 453 16.22 5.14 15.32
N ASP A 454 16.59 5.47 16.56
CA ASP A 454 15.92 6.49 17.35
C ASP A 454 16.36 7.88 16.92
N GLU A 455 17.62 8.04 16.52
CA GLU A 455 18.09 9.25 15.85
C GLU A 455 17.24 9.54 14.61
N CYS A 456 17.04 8.57 13.71
CA CYS A 456 16.17 8.73 12.55
C CYS A 456 14.75 9.15 12.93
N ARG A 457 14.13 8.43 13.88
CA ARG A 457 12.75 8.71 14.33
C ARG A 457 12.63 10.13 14.88
N LEU A 458 13.52 10.52 15.78
CA LEU A 458 13.47 11.82 16.45
C LEU A 458 13.76 12.98 15.50
N VAL A 459 14.74 12.87 14.61
CA VAL A 459 15.00 13.92 13.59
C VAL A 459 13.78 14.08 12.69
N PHE A 460 13.17 12.98 12.24
CA PHE A 460 11.94 13.05 11.46
C PHE A 460 10.82 13.74 12.23
N LEU A 461 10.59 13.39 13.50
CA LEU A 461 9.51 13.96 14.30
C LEU A 461 9.74 15.44 14.66
N ALA A 462 10.99 15.84 14.92
CA ALA A 462 11.36 17.21 15.28
C ALA A 462 11.35 18.16 14.06
N THR A 463 11.45 17.62 12.84
CA THR A 463 11.54 18.44 11.61
C THR A 463 10.15 18.75 11.04
N PRO A 464 9.78 20.01 10.73
CA PRO A 464 8.52 20.34 10.04
C PRO A 464 8.41 19.77 8.61
N THR A 465 7.18 19.62 8.08
CA THR A 465 6.92 19.20 6.68
C THR A 465 6.80 20.39 5.71
N ASP A 466 7.57 21.46 5.92
CA ASP A 466 7.52 22.70 5.13
C ASP A 466 8.61 22.78 4.03
N GLY A 467 9.45 21.75 3.91
CA GLY A 467 10.56 21.70 2.95
C GLY A 467 11.80 22.48 3.39
N SER A 468 11.82 23.04 4.61
CA SER A 468 13.01 23.72 5.16
C SER A 468 14.19 22.77 5.39
N TYR A 469 13.89 21.49 5.68
CA TYR A 469 14.91 20.48 5.97
C TYR A 469 14.50 19.10 5.44
N ASN A 470 15.47 18.36 4.88
CA ASN A 470 15.23 17.14 4.11
C ASN A 470 14.61 15.99 4.94
N HIS A 471 14.81 16.00 6.26
CA HIS A 471 14.30 14.97 7.17
C HIS A 471 12.81 15.16 7.55
N GLY A 472 12.16 16.22 7.06
CA GLY A 472 10.74 16.47 7.31
C GLY A 472 9.81 15.42 6.70
N TYR A 473 10.27 14.71 5.66
CA TYR A 473 9.52 13.69 4.93
C TYR A 473 9.95 12.28 5.28
N VAL A 474 9.01 11.34 5.14
CA VAL A 474 9.27 9.91 5.38
C VAL A 474 10.32 9.43 4.39
N THR A 475 11.34 8.78 4.91
CA THR A 475 12.38 8.17 4.10
C THR A 475 11.82 7.08 3.18
N SER A 476 12.38 6.92 1.98
CA SER A 476 12.04 5.78 1.10
C SER A 476 12.58 4.45 1.63
N TRP A 477 13.36 4.46 2.72
CA TRP A 477 14.05 3.30 3.29
C TRP A 477 13.30 2.72 4.49
N GLN A 478 12.65 1.57 4.29
CA GLN A 478 11.81 0.93 5.31
C GLN A 478 12.59 0.29 6.48
N TRP A 479 13.88 -0.02 6.30
CA TRP A 479 14.68 -0.79 7.27
C TRP A 479 15.45 0.12 8.21
N LYS A 480 15.50 -0.25 9.49
CA LYS A 480 16.22 0.52 10.50
C LYS A 480 17.74 0.46 10.32
N PRO A 481 18.47 1.55 10.61
CA PRO A 481 19.92 1.51 10.72
C PRO A 481 20.33 0.73 11.98
N PHE A 482 21.52 0.12 11.96
CA PHE A 482 22.08 -0.57 13.13
C PHE A 482 23.08 0.31 13.88
N GLY A 483 23.39 -0.09 15.11
CA GLY A 483 24.36 0.58 15.96
C GLY A 483 23.87 1.90 16.54
N SER A 484 24.82 2.72 16.99
CA SER A 484 24.57 3.95 17.73
C SER A 484 25.46 5.10 17.28
N THR A 485 25.00 6.30 17.55
CA THR A 485 25.69 7.58 17.30
C THR A 485 26.03 8.22 18.63
N LYS A 486 27.22 8.82 18.76
CA LYS A 486 27.54 9.65 19.94
C LYS A 486 26.64 10.87 19.96
N ILE A 487 26.12 11.27 21.11
CA ILE A 487 25.23 12.43 21.21
C ILE A 487 25.88 13.71 20.65
N CYS A 488 27.19 13.89 20.82
CA CYS A 488 27.89 15.06 20.28
C CYS A 488 27.87 15.14 18.74
N ASP A 489 27.65 14.01 18.07
CA ASP A 489 27.64 13.86 16.62
C ASP A 489 26.22 13.82 16.04
N THR A 490 25.17 13.85 16.88
CA THR A 490 23.78 13.88 16.42
C THR A 490 23.34 15.29 16.01
N ASP A 491 22.23 15.39 15.28
CA ASP A 491 21.53 16.67 15.08
C ASP A 491 21.28 17.37 16.43
N ILE A 492 21.41 18.69 16.46
CA ILE A 492 21.23 19.46 17.71
C ILE A 492 19.76 19.50 18.13
N SER A 493 18.83 19.55 17.17
CA SER A 493 17.39 19.66 17.41
C SER A 493 16.82 18.43 18.11
N LEU A 494 17.41 17.24 17.90
CA LEU A 494 16.93 16.02 18.56
C LEU A 494 17.38 15.89 20.02
N ARG A 495 18.45 16.59 20.43
CA ARG A 495 19.08 16.37 21.76
C ARG A 495 18.13 16.72 22.90
N GLU A 496 17.26 17.70 22.69
CA GLU A 496 16.21 18.09 23.64
C GLU A 496 15.12 17.03 23.79
N HIS A 497 14.99 16.14 22.80
CA HIS A 497 13.93 15.12 22.72
C HIS A 497 14.35 13.72 23.20
N LEU A 498 15.65 13.48 23.43
CA LEU A 498 16.19 12.17 23.81
C LEU A 498 15.60 11.62 25.12
N GLY A 499 15.32 12.50 26.08
CA GLY A 499 14.77 12.13 27.40
C GLY A 499 13.25 12.13 27.49
N CYS A 500 12.54 12.53 26.44
CA CYS A 500 11.11 12.83 26.54
C CYS A 500 10.23 11.57 26.64
N GLY A 501 10.63 10.46 25.98
CA GLY A 501 9.90 9.18 26.03
C GLY A 501 8.45 9.26 25.52
N CYS A 502 8.11 10.28 24.73
CA CYS A 502 6.73 10.69 24.45
C CYS A 502 6.42 10.90 22.96
N HIS A 503 7.34 10.47 22.09
CA HIS A 503 7.35 10.77 20.66
C HIS A 503 6.95 9.57 19.80
N VAL A 504 5.66 9.22 19.76
CA VAL A 504 5.12 8.24 18.78
C VAL A 504 4.23 8.98 17.80
N LEU A 505 4.47 8.78 16.50
CA LEU A 505 3.62 9.34 15.44
C LEU A 505 2.25 8.65 15.47
N GLU A 506 1.20 9.45 15.67
CA GLU A 506 -0.19 9.00 15.64
C GLU A 506 -0.92 9.64 14.47
N TYR A 507 -1.71 8.83 13.78
CA TYR A 507 -2.64 9.31 12.78
C TYR A 507 -3.82 9.99 13.47
N GLU A 508 -4.13 11.22 13.06
CA GLU A 508 -5.26 11.99 13.60
C GLU A 508 -6.48 11.90 12.69
N GLY A 509 -6.27 11.93 11.37
CA GLY A 509 -7.34 11.90 10.39
C GLY A 509 -6.91 12.38 9.01
N TRP A 510 -7.90 12.51 8.13
CA TRP A 510 -7.74 12.99 6.76
C TRP A 510 -8.59 14.23 6.54
N ASP A 511 -8.06 15.21 5.81
CA ASP A 511 -8.85 16.36 5.37
C ASP A 511 -9.03 16.32 3.85
N TRP A 512 -10.28 16.38 3.40
CA TRP A 512 -10.63 16.62 2.00
C TRP A 512 -10.60 18.12 1.72
N GLU A 513 -9.83 18.55 0.72
CA GLU A 513 -9.77 19.97 0.35
C GLU A 513 -10.90 20.35 -0.60
N LEU A 514 -11.59 21.45 -0.29
CA LEU A 514 -12.64 22.03 -1.13
C LEU A 514 -12.08 23.17 -1.99
N GLY A 515 -12.73 23.43 -3.11
CA GLY A 515 -12.34 24.42 -4.10
C GLY A 515 -12.52 25.88 -3.65
N ASP A 516 -13.15 26.11 -2.50
CA ASP A 516 -13.22 27.40 -1.81
C ASP A 516 -12.09 27.57 -0.76
N GLY A 517 -11.21 26.56 -0.61
CA GLY A 517 -10.12 26.52 0.36
C GLY A 517 -10.52 25.98 1.74
N SER A 518 -11.80 25.67 1.98
CA SER A 518 -12.24 25.00 3.20
C SER A 518 -11.93 23.49 3.17
N ARG A 519 -12.10 22.81 4.31
CA ARG A 519 -11.74 21.40 4.49
C ARG A 519 -12.87 20.62 5.14
N VAL A 520 -12.99 19.35 4.78
CA VAL A 520 -13.88 18.38 5.44
C VAL A 520 -13.01 17.34 6.14
N GLU A 521 -13.07 17.34 7.46
CA GLU A 521 -12.34 16.38 8.29
C GLU A 521 -13.03 15.01 8.27
N ASP A 522 -12.25 13.95 8.09
CA ASP A 522 -12.65 12.56 8.07
C ASP A 522 -11.76 11.74 9.01
N THR A 523 -12.34 11.28 10.11
CA THR A 523 -11.66 10.48 11.14
C THR A 523 -11.57 8.99 10.78
N GLY A 524 -12.12 8.59 9.62
CA GLY A 524 -12.04 7.24 9.10
C GLY A 524 -13.13 6.28 9.59
N VAL A 525 -13.12 5.08 9.00
CA VAL A 525 -14.16 4.05 9.19
C VAL A 525 -14.22 3.50 10.62
N GLU A 526 -13.09 3.36 11.32
CA GLU A 526 -13.08 2.84 12.70
C GLU A 526 -13.83 3.77 13.68
N ALA A 527 -13.69 5.08 13.54
CA ALA A 527 -14.44 6.06 14.33
C ALA A 527 -15.94 6.05 14.03
N ARG A 528 -16.34 5.75 12.78
CA ARG A 528 -17.75 5.77 12.34
C ARG A 528 -18.49 4.46 12.56
N PHE A 529 -17.77 3.34 12.50
CA PHE A 529 -18.33 1.99 12.48
C PHE A 529 -17.62 1.05 13.45
N SER A 530 -17.22 1.55 14.62
CA SER A 530 -16.49 0.76 15.63
C SER A 530 -17.18 -0.56 15.96
N SER A 531 -18.53 -0.60 15.99
CA SER A 531 -19.32 -1.81 16.23
C SER A 531 -19.28 -2.84 15.08
N LEU A 532 -19.23 -2.40 13.81
CA LEU A 532 -19.14 -3.31 12.66
C LEU A 532 -17.74 -3.92 12.55
N LEU A 533 -16.69 -3.13 12.78
CA LEU A 533 -15.30 -3.60 12.68
C LEU A 533 -14.88 -4.48 13.88
N SER A 534 -15.50 -4.28 15.06
CA SER A 534 -15.26 -5.12 16.25
C SER A 534 -15.75 -6.58 16.11
N THR A 535 -16.54 -6.89 15.08
CA THR A 535 -17.13 -8.23 14.85
C THR A 535 -16.40 -9.07 13.80
N SER A 536 -15.18 -8.70 13.39
CA SER A 536 -14.36 -9.63 12.61
C SER A 536 -14.20 -10.93 13.42
N ASN A 537 -14.63 -12.05 12.85
CA ASN A 537 -14.51 -13.39 13.44
C ASN A 537 -13.05 -13.84 13.62
N CYS A 538 -12.08 -12.98 13.29
CA CYS A 538 -10.72 -13.07 13.80
C CYS A 538 -10.61 -12.39 15.18
N ALA A 539 -11.50 -12.72 16.12
CA ALA A 539 -11.06 -12.70 17.50
C ALA A 539 -9.96 -13.75 17.61
N PRO A 540 -8.77 -13.44 18.17
CA PRO A 540 -7.89 -14.51 18.58
C PRO A 540 -8.68 -15.28 19.64
N GLU A 541 -9.18 -16.48 19.30
CA GLU A 541 -9.28 -17.49 20.34
C GLU A 541 -7.96 -17.44 21.08
N SER A 542 -8.03 -17.41 22.39
CA SER A 542 -6.93 -17.37 23.34
C SER A 542 -6.02 -18.60 23.28
N ALA A 543 -5.77 -19.15 22.09
CA ALA A 543 -4.46 -19.65 21.76
C ALA A 543 -3.50 -18.45 21.88
N SER A 544 -2.68 -18.48 22.92
CA SER A 544 -1.46 -17.71 23.01
C SER A 544 -0.71 -17.79 21.67
N VAL A 545 -0.97 -16.83 20.78
CA VAL A 545 -0.05 -16.49 19.69
C VAL A 545 1.21 -16.12 20.45
N PRO A 546 2.30 -16.90 20.37
CA PRO A 546 3.55 -16.44 20.94
C PRO A 546 3.76 -15.06 20.33
N ALA A 547 4.05 -14.05 21.15
CA ALA A 547 4.58 -12.79 20.63
C ALA A 547 5.57 -13.16 19.52
N PRO A 548 5.47 -12.56 18.32
CA PRO A 548 6.39 -12.90 17.23
C PRO A 548 7.77 -12.92 17.85
N TYR A 549 8.44 -14.08 17.79
CA TYR A 549 9.79 -14.23 18.34
C TYR A 549 10.54 -12.98 17.93
N SER A 550 10.86 -12.10 18.89
CA SER A 550 11.54 -10.88 18.55
C SER A 550 12.87 -11.32 17.96
N MET A 551 13.01 -11.12 16.65
CA MET A 551 14.27 -11.38 15.97
C MET A 551 15.22 -10.20 16.18
N CYS A 552 15.00 -9.38 17.23
CA CYS A 552 15.93 -8.36 17.67
C CYS A 552 17.30 -8.97 17.92
N VAL A 553 18.16 -8.84 16.91
CA VAL A 553 19.58 -9.23 16.92
C VAL A 553 20.38 -8.40 17.93
N SER A 554 19.82 -7.28 18.41
CA SER A 554 20.51 -6.33 19.29
C SER A 554 20.67 -6.79 20.73
N ASP A 555 19.95 -7.83 21.18
CA ASP A 555 20.03 -8.34 22.55
C ASP A 555 19.81 -9.87 22.61
N PRO A 556 20.87 -10.69 22.48
CA PRO A 556 20.73 -12.14 22.63
C PRO A 556 20.59 -12.50 24.12
N LYS A 557 19.39 -12.37 24.69
CA LYS A 557 18.97 -13.13 25.89
C LYS A 557 17.49 -13.49 25.71
N LEU A 558 17.09 -14.75 25.56
CA LEU A 558 17.40 -15.91 26.41
C LEU A 558 17.38 -17.21 25.57
N GLY A 559 18.54 -17.85 25.36
CA GLY A 559 18.65 -19.31 25.18
C GLY A 559 18.52 -19.94 23.78
N GLY A 560 18.14 -19.21 22.73
CA GLY A 560 18.09 -19.76 21.37
C GLY A 560 19.42 -19.59 20.63
N THR A 561 20.15 -20.67 20.42
CA THR A 561 21.36 -20.66 19.59
C THR A 561 21.01 -20.99 18.14
N CYS A 562 21.88 -20.62 17.19
CA CYS A 562 21.79 -21.06 15.80
C CYS A 562 21.73 -22.60 15.65
N ALA A 563 22.24 -23.34 16.64
CA ALA A 563 22.18 -24.80 16.69
C ALA A 563 20.76 -25.34 16.96
N ASP A 564 19.86 -24.53 17.53
CA ASP A 564 18.47 -24.91 17.81
C ASP A 564 17.55 -24.70 16.59
N LEU A 565 18.03 -24.01 15.56
CA LEU A 565 17.31 -23.77 14.31
C LEU A 565 17.62 -24.87 13.28
N PRO A 566 16.64 -25.26 12.44
CA PRO A 566 16.85 -26.28 11.43
C PRO A 566 17.96 -25.87 10.46
N ALA A 567 18.80 -26.85 10.09
CA ALA A 567 19.84 -26.64 9.09
C ALA A 567 19.22 -26.28 7.73
N LEU A 568 19.92 -25.42 6.99
CA LEU A 568 19.52 -25.05 5.63
C LEU A 568 19.64 -26.25 4.68
N PRO A 569 18.83 -26.29 3.60
CA PRO A 569 18.95 -27.31 2.58
C PRO A 569 20.36 -27.30 1.96
N LYS A 570 21.00 -28.47 1.91
CA LYS A 570 22.36 -28.61 1.33
C LYS A 570 22.37 -28.38 -0.18
N ASP A 571 21.25 -28.66 -0.85
CA ASP A 571 21.11 -28.61 -2.31
C ASP A 571 20.16 -27.48 -2.76
N CYS A 572 20.28 -26.28 -2.18
CA CYS A 572 19.48 -25.13 -2.59
C CYS A 572 19.98 -24.56 -3.93
N GLU A 573 19.10 -24.42 -4.91
CA GLU A 573 19.40 -23.75 -6.21
C GLU A 573 19.74 -22.26 -6.03
N TYR A 574 19.29 -21.66 -4.93
CA TYR A 574 19.41 -20.22 -4.65
C TYR A 574 20.61 -19.93 -3.75
N ASP A 575 21.37 -18.88 -4.06
CA ASP A 575 22.41 -18.37 -3.18
C ASP A 575 21.79 -17.66 -1.98
N LEU A 576 21.73 -18.37 -0.85
CA LEU A 576 21.20 -17.86 0.41
C LEU A 576 22.16 -16.88 1.09
N TYR A 577 23.45 -16.95 0.80
CA TYR A 577 24.51 -16.22 1.50
C TYR A 577 24.92 -14.90 0.83
N SER A 578 24.43 -14.63 -0.38
CA SER A 578 24.58 -13.31 -1.02
C SER A 578 24.09 -12.19 -0.11
N ASP A 579 24.91 -11.16 0.07
CA ASP A 579 24.62 -9.97 0.87
C ASP A 579 24.07 -8.79 0.06
N GLU A 580 23.89 -8.94 -1.26
CA GLU A 580 23.52 -7.88 -2.21
C GLU A 580 22.24 -7.11 -1.86
N LYS A 581 21.24 -7.78 -1.26
CA LYS A 581 19.96 -7.15 -0.90
C LYS A 581 20.07 -6.25 0.34
N SER A 582 21.18 -6.28 1.06
CA SER A 582 21.48 -5.44 2.23
C SER A 582 22.18 -4.14 1.85
N ASP A 583 22.94 -4.12 0.74
CA ASP A 583 23.73 -2.96 0.31
C ASP A 583 22.86 -1.70 0.14
N ASN A 584 21.91 -1.74 -0.80
CA ASN A 584 21.09 -0.57 -1.13
C ASN A 584 20.28 -0.01 0.05
N PRO A 585 19.56 -0.81 0.87
CA PRO A 585 18.87 -0.27 2.04
C PRO A 585 19.83 0.28 3.10
N THR A 586 21.02 -0.31 3.28
CA THR A 586 22.04 0.22 4.20
C THR A 586 22.59 1.55 3.70
N ARG A 587 23.02 1.63 2.43
CA ARG A 587 23.45 2.89 1.82
C ARG A 587 22.38 3.96 1.97
N GLY A 588 21.17 3.62 1.57
CA GLY A 588 20.03 4.51 1.58
C GLY A 588 19.76 5.16 2.93
N ILE A 589 19.60 4.35 3.99
CA ILE A 589 19.22 4.88 5.30
C ILE A 589 20.36 5.67 5.97
N PHE A 590 21.61 5.26 5.77
CA PHE A 590 22.76 6.00 6.30
C PHE A 590 22.97 7.32 5.56
N CYS A 591 22.84 7.34 4.24
CA CYS A 591 22.90 8.59 3.45
C CYS A 591 21.71 9.51 3.76
N TRP A 592 20.52 8.96 4.03
CA TRP A 592 19.38 9.75 4.48
C TRP A 592 19.70 10.42 5.81
N LEU A 593 20.13 9.65 6.82
CA LEU A 593 20.45 10.16 8.17
C LEU A 593 21.64 11.13 8.18
N ARG A 594 22.54 11.03 7.19
CA ARG A 594 23.76 11.85 7.06
C ARG A 594 23.70 12.73 5.82
N SER A 595 22.53 13.29 5.51
CA SER A 595 22.36 14.18 4.35
C SER A 595 23.33 15.37 4.36
N ASP A 596 23.73 15.81 5.55
CA ASP A 596 24.61 16.97 5.77
C ASP A 596 26.08 16.57 5.99
N GLY A 597 26.40 15.28 5.85
CA GLY A 597 27.73 14.72 6.00
C GLY A 597 27.85 13.73 7.16
N PHE A 598 28.90 12.91 7.09
CA PHE A 598 29.20 11.93 8.12
C PHE A 598 30.13 12.51 9.20
N PRO A 599 29.91 12.21 10.48
CA PRO A 599 30.83 12.59 11.54
C PRO A 599 32.15 11.83 11.43
N SER A 600 33.25 12.44 11.93
CA SER A 600 34.59 11.83 11.91
C SER A 600 34.65 10.46 12.60
N ASN A 601 33.80 10.23 13.61
CA ASN A 601 33.69 8.95 14.31
C ASN A 601 33.07 7.83 13.45
N GLU A 602 32.46 8.16 12.31
CA GLU A 602 31.85 7.20 11.36
C GLU A 602 32.76 6.95 10.14
N LYS A 603 34.07 7.20 10.24
CA LYS A 603 35.03 6.96 9.15
C LYS A 603 34.99 5.56 8.54
N GLY A 604 34.83 4.53 9.37
CA GLY A 604 34.69 3.16 8.86
C GLY A 604 33.43 2.94 8.02
N ILE A 605 32.38 3.74 8.23
CA ILE A 605 31.10 3.64 7.52
C ILE A 605 31.19 4.33 6.16
N TYR A 606 31.55 5.61 6.11
CA TYR A 606 31.53 6.36 4.84
C TYR A 606 32.65 5.96 3.87
N GLN A 607 33.68 5.24 4.33
CA GLN A 607 34.71 4.65 3.47
C GLN A 607 34.36 3.22 3.00
N HIS A 608 33.26 2.64 3.49
CA HIS A 608 32.86 1.31 3.11
C HIS A 608 32.32 1.27 1.68
N SER A 609 32.59 0.18 0.94
CA SER A 609 32.21 0.02 -0.47
C SER A 609 30.70 0.02 -0.73
N TRP A 610 29.87 -0.19 0.29
CA TRP A 610 28.42 -0.05 0.20
C TRP A 610 27.96 1.41 0.18
N ILE A 611 28.73 2.32 0.80
CA ILE A 611 28.42 3.76 0.87
C ILE A 611 29.09 4.52 -0.26
N VAL A 612 30.36 4.22 -0.55
CA VAL A 612 31.12 4.87 -1.62
C VAL A 612 30.54 4.42 -2.97
N ILE A 613 29.94 5.37 -3.69
CA ILE A 613 29.64 5.17 -5.11
C ILE A 613 30.98 5.35 -5.83
N ALA A 614 31.49 4.31 -6.48
CA ALA A 614 32.63 4.47 -7.37
C ALA A 614 32.22 5.49 -8.44
N ASP A 615 32.95 6.60 -8.56
CA ASP A 615 32.88 7.43 -9.76
C ASP A 615 33.39 6.55 -10.90
N ASP A 616 32.49 5.88 -11.62
CA ASP A 616 32.77 5.26 -12.93
C ASP A 616 32.97 6.37 -13.98
N SER A 617 33.88 7.31 -13.70
CA SER A 617 34.48 8.18 -14.69
C SER A 617 35.94 7.74 -14.83
N ASP A 618 36.20 6.94 -15.87
CA ASP A 618 37.54 6.75 -16.45
C ASP A 618 38.05 8.09 -17.05
N GLU A 619 38.14 9.13 -16.24
CA GLU A 619 39.02 10.26 -16.53
C GLU A 619 40.22 10.11 -15.59
N GLU A 620 41.34 9.64 -16.16
CA GLU A 620 42.64 9.71 -15.51
C GLU A 620 42.89 11.16 -15.07
N VAL A 621 42.67 11.44 -13.79
CA VAL A 621 43.04 12.73 -13.20
C VAL A 621 44.54 12.68 -12.99
N ASP A 622 45.24 13.30 -13.94
CA ASP A 622 46.66 13.60 -13.87
C ASP A 622 46.96 14.31 -12.54
N GLU A 623 47.91 13.79 -11.78
CA GLU A 623 48.35 14.37 -10.51
C GLU A 623 48.97 15.76 -10.78
N CYS A 624 48.16 16.81 -10.67
CA CYS A 624 48.65 18.17 -10.57
C CYS A 624 48.18 18.77 -9.25
N GLU A 625 49.15 18.95 -8.35
CA GLU A 625 49.08 19.83 -7.19
C GLU A 625 48.37 21.14 -7.57
N SER A 626 47.25 21.46 -6.90
CA SER A 626 46.53 22.71 -7.12
C SER A 626 46.33 23.47 -5.81
N ASP A 627 46.95 24.64 -5.79
CA ASP A 627 47.01 25.67 -4.76
C ASP A 627 45.65 26.06 -4.15
N GLY A 628 45.58 26.03 -2.82
CA GLY A 628 45.36 27.19 -1.94
C GLY A 628 44.29 28.25 -2.19
N SER A 629 43.34 28.11 -3.13
CA SER A 629 42.48 29.23 -3.56
C SER A 629 41.02 29.21 -3.06
N THR A 630 40.54 28.15 -2.41
CA THR A 630 39.11 28.03 -2.04
C THR A 630 38.77 28.53 -0.64
N VAL A 631 39.77 28.96 0.15
CA VAL A 631 39.55 29.52 1.50
C VAL A 631 39.03 30.97 1.45
N GLY A 632 39.39 31.75 0.41
CA GLY A 632 38.98 33.15 0.27
C GLY A 632 37.49 33.37 -0.01
N ALA A 633 36.88 32.52 -0.84
CA ALA A 633 35.47 32.65 -1.23
C ALA A 633 34.48 32.27 -0.11
N ARG A 634 34.94 31.54 0.92
CA ARG A 634 34.13 31.18 2.10
C ARG A 634 34.18 32.27 3.19
N ALA A 635 35.25 33.06 3.27
CA ALA A 635 35.41 34.13 4.26
C ALA A 635 34.53 35.36 3.96
N GLU A 636 34.44 35.80 2.70
CA GLU A 636 33.55 36.92 2.29
C GLU A 636 32.05 36.64 2.54
N ARG A 637 31.66 35.36 2.55
CA ARG A 637 30.28 34.95 2.78
C ARG A 637 29.90 34.93 4.27
N VAL A 638 30.88 34.85 5.16
CA VAL A 638 30.69 34.91 6.63
C VAL A 638 30.69 36.36 7.12
N GLU A 639 31.49 37.25 6.55
CA GLU A 639 31.48 38.69 6.92
C GLU A 639 30.15 39.39 6.56
N ASN A 640 29.53 38.99 5.45
CA ASN A 640 28.20 39.50 5.06
C ASN A 640 27.06 39.03 5.99
N TRP A 641 27.28 38.00 6.82
CA TRP A 641 26.28 37.50 7.78
C TRP A 641 26.39 38.19 9.15
N LEU A 642 27.57 38.71 9.50
CA LEU A 642 27.82 39.40 10.78
C LEU A 642 27.52 40.91 10.74
N GLY A 643 27.33 41.50 9.55
CA GLY A 643 27.08 42.94 9.38
C GLY A 643 25.68 43.44 9.78
N GLY A 644 24.84 42.61 10.39
CA GLY A 644 23.42 42.92 10.66
C GLY A 644 23.05 43.27 12.10
N VAL A 645 24.00 43.32 13.04
CA VAL A 645 23.69 43.64 14.45
C VAL A 645 24.51 44.83 14.90
N ASN A 646 23.91 46.02 14.82
CA ASN A 646 24.25 47.17 15.65
C ASN A 646 23.06 48.15 15.64
N ASP A 647 22.23 48.06 16.67
CA ASP A 647 21.65 49.23 17.35
C ASP A 647 20.97 48.77 18.64
N VAL A 648 21.77 48.67 19.71
CA VAL A 648 21.29 48.91 21.08
C VAL A 648 22.42 49.61 21.84
N ASP A 649 22.24 50.91 22.09
CA ASP A 649 23.07 51.70 22.98
C ASP A 649 23.10 51.08 24.38
N VAL A 650 24.27 50.63 24.82
CA VAL A 650 24.57 50.45 26.25
C VAL A 650 25.94 51.08 26.52
N VAL A 651 25.89 52.27 27.11
CA VAL A 651 27.05 52.96 27.68
C VAL A 651 27.49 52.23 28.95
N VAL A 652 28.69 51.65 28.96
CA VAL A 652 29.50 51.52 30.19
C VAL A 652 30.99 51.67 29.85
N GLU A 653 31.63 52.66 30.48
CA GLU A 653 33.04 53.00 30.39
C GLU A 653 33.96 51.82 30.76
N VAL A 654 35.05 51.64 30.00
CA VAL A 654 36.20 50.84 30.45
C VAL A 654 37.47 51.68 30.30
N GLN A 655 38.09 51.95 31.45
CA GLN A 655 39.39 52.60 31.59
C GLN A 655 40.48 51.80 30.87
N THR A 656 41.31 52.54 30.13
CA THR A 656 42.52 52.05 29.49
C THR A 656 43.65 51.88 30.50
N GLU A 657 44.24 50.68 30.58
CA GLU A 657 45.60 50.53 31.07
C GLU A 657 46.50 49.87 30.02
N SER A 658 47.49 50.66 29.64
CA SER A 658 48.61 50.40 28.76
C SER A 658 49.65 49.45 29.36
N CYS A 659 50.29 48.62 28.53
CA CYS A 659 51.76 48.60 28.32
C CYS A 659 52.16 47.37 27.51
N ARG A 660 52.66 47.53 26.28
CA ARG A 660 54.06 47.76 25.86
C ARG A 660 54.77 46.47 25.42
N TYR A 661 54.96 46.41 24.10
CA TYR A 661 55.96 45.66 23.37
C TYR A 661 57.38 45.82 23.94
N ILE A 662 58.17 44.75 23.94
CA ILE A 662 59.61 44.77 23.66
C ILE A 662 59.94 43.54 22.77
N PRO A 663 60.69 43.70 21.66
CA PRO A 663 61.00 42.59 20.76
C PRO A 663 62.37 41.97 21.05
N ARG A 664 62.42 40.66 21.26
CA ARG A 664 63.21 39.67 20.50
C ARG A 664 63.10 38.30 21.16
#